data_AF-A0A5Q4GQY8-F1
#
_entry.id   AF-A0A5Q4GQY8-F1
#
_cell.length_a   1.000
_cell.length_b   1.000
_cell.length_c   1.000
_cell.angle_alpha   90.00
_cell.angle_beta   90.00
_cell.angle_gamma   90.00
#
_symmetry.space_group_name_H-M   'P 1'
#
loop_
_entity.id
_entity.type
_entity.pdbx_description
1 polymer ?
#
loop_
_entity_poly.entity_id
_entity_poly.type
_entity_poly.pdbx_seq_one_letter_code
_entity_poly.pdbx_strand_id
1 'polypeptide(L)'
;MAVLALAVGLAVGAPAAAELELRSDGGRFGGATWDRLSLDYRPGATDGSIWALDIANLQLVEALPGLDLGISCERFAWSEGQPSCPLGRLSVARAGEAPDLVVAVSVVPDPSGGYRVTPPGEERQFELVWSGGTASPELEARLHDLDLSTLPAAWLDGLGVDFLAGMVSADLRLADQRWSGRIQLSSGLFDGWGGQLAAENLALDARLEVDFADDQPGWSVQLEQSAGEILAGPVYLPAPVQPMALSAELRRDGADGPLRVEFDFDDPGTVRAGGLALLGADEEGWELELLELARLDVQFPGFWQRWLDGPAAAAGFADLDTLGRVSGDLRWRQGVFDRVEVVLSGLALDDPAERLALAGLAGSVSGRDGSVRLDLAWEGAGLLGLPLGSASVLLHHDEVGLRLLRPVVVPLLDGAVAIDGLAWLNVPDAPLRLVVDARIEPVDLGLLTRQLGLIEFGGTLAGRFPGVQFEQERLAFTGGIDVEAFSGRIRIDDLVVERPFGSLPALAAQLRFDRLDLLELTGAFNFGRMEGQASGWAHDLRLLDWRPVAMDARMFTHEDARRRRISQRAVDNLSSLGGAGGAIVSGTILRVFDDFPYRRAGLACRLSNNICHIDGVAPHDSGGFYIVEGRGLPRLDIVGHRRLVDWPQLVRQLESMID
;
A
#
# COMPACT_ATOMS: atom_id res chain seq x y z
N MET A 1 24.24 30.33 -38.01
CA MET A 1 24.85 31.48 -37.31
C MET A 1 26.24 31.90 -37.81
N ALA A 2 27.15 30.98 -38.16
CA ALA A 2 28.36 31.33 -38.93
C ALA A 2 28.01 32.01 -40.28
N VAL A 3 26.95 31.52 -40.93
CA VAL A 3 26.31 32.16 -42.10
C VAL A 3 25.71 33.53 -41.73
N LEU A 4 25.24 33.73 -40.49
CA LEU A 4 24.69 35.00 -39.99
C LEU A 4 25.80 36.05 -39.84
N ALA A 5 26.92 35.68 -39.22
CA ALA A 5 28.10 36.54 -39.12
C ALA A 5 28.73 36.83 -40.50
N LEU A 6 28.80 35.82 -41.37
CA LEU A 6 29.31 35.97 -42.75
C LEU A 6 28.39 36.84 -43.62
N ALA A 7 27.07 36.69 -43.49
CA ALA A 7 26.10 37.39 -44.31
C ALA A 7 25.79 38.80 -43.80
N VAL A 8 25.75 39.03 -42.49
CA VAL A 8 25.80 40.38 -41.93
C VAL A 8 27.08 41.06 -42.40
N GLY A 9 28.22 40.37 -42.35
CA GLY A 9 29.50 40.84 -42.91
C GLY A 9 29.44 41.19 -44.40
N LEU A 10 28.71 40.41 -45.20
CA LEU A 10 28.46 40.69 -46.63
C LEU A 10 27.49 41.86 -46.83
N ALA A 11 26.51 42.05 -45.94
CA ALA A 11 25.61 43.21 -45.96
C ALA A 11 26.31 44.52 -45.57
N VAL A 12 27.40 44.47 -44.78
CA VAL A 12 28.25 45.65 -44.49
C VAL A 12 28.92 46.21 -45.75
N GLY A 13 29.11 45.40 -46.79
CA GLY A 13 29.64 45.85 -48.09
C GLY A 13 28.57 46.36 -49.07
N ALA A 14 27.29 46.22 -48.73
CA ALA A 14 26.19 46.56 -49.62
C ALA A 14 25.71 48.01 -49.37
N PRO A 15 25.24 48.73 -50.41
CA PRO A 15 24.72 50.09 -50.24
C PRO A 15 23.56 50.12 -49.24
N ALA A 16 23.30 51.28 -48.63
CA ALA A 16 22.34 51.55 -47.55
C ALA A 16 20.86 51.19 -47.81
N ALA A 17 20.56 50.43 -48.86
CA ALA A 17 19.24 49.97 -49.29
C ALA A 17 19.16 48.46 -49.58
N ALA A 18 20.22 47.68 -49.32
CA ALA A 18 20.21 46.24 -49.59
C ALA A 18 19.57 45.48 -48.42
N GLU A 19 18.39 44.91 -48.67
CA GLU A 19 17.80 43.90 -47.81
C GLU A 19 18.63 42.61 -47.92
N LEU A 20 18.91 41.98 -46.78
CA LEU A 20 19.56 40.69 -46.72
C LEU A 20 18.56 39.68 -46.16
N GLU A 21 18.26 38.68 -46.97
CA GLU A 21 17.48 37.53 -46.55
C GLU A 21 18.34 36.28 -46.70
N LEU A 22 18.54 35.57 -45.59
CA LEU A 22 19.20 34.28 -45.55
C LEU A 22 18.17 33.24 -45.17
N ARG A 23 18.12 32.16 -45.93
CA ARG A 23 17.33 30.99 -45.58
C ARG A 23 18.24 29.76 -45.65
N SER A 24 18.18 28.96 -44.60
CA SER A 24 18.74 27.61 -44.56
C SER A 24 17.58 26.63 -44.51
N ASP A 25 17.72 25.55 -45.28
CA ASP A 25 16.95 24.34 -45.06
C ASP A 25 17.34 23.70 -43.71
N GLY A 26 16.72 22.57 -43.38
CA GLY A 26 16.89 21.92 -42.10
C GLY A 26 18.34 21.57 -41.77
N GLY A 27 18.65 21.57 -40.48
CA GLY A 27 20.00 21.32 -39.99
C GLY A 27 20.00 20.65 -38.62
N ARG A 28 21.20 20.31 -38.16
CA ARG A 28 21.44 19.65 -36.88
C ARG A 28 22.68 20.23 -36.19
N PHE A 29 22.61 20.35 -34.87
CA PHE A 29 23.72 20.71 -34.00
C PHE A 29 23.53 20.01 -32.64
N GLY A 30 24.41 19.08 -32.26
CA GLY A 30 24.15 18.21 -31.12
C GLY A 30 23.03 17.21 -31.39
N GLY A 31 22.21 17.01 -30.37
CA GLY A 31 20.87 16.44 -30.51
C GLY A 31 19.84 17.40 -31.09
N ALA A 32 20.15 18.70 -31.22
CA ALA A 32 19.17 19.67 -31.69
C ALA A 32 19.04 19.65 -33.22
N THR A 33 17.81 19.59 -33.73
CA THR A 33 17.46 19.65 -35.16
C THR A 33 16.49 20.80 -35.42
N TRP A 34 16.45 21.31 -36.65
CA TRP A 34 15.46 22.30 -37.07
C TRP A 34 15.09 22.09 -38.53
N ASP A 35 13.90 22.53 -38.93
CA ASP A 35 13.41 22.39 -40.31
C ASP A 35 13.82 23.57 -41.19
N ARG A 36 13.87 24.77 -40.61
CA ARG A 36 14.23 25.99 -41.34
C ARG A 36 14.86 27.00 -40.40
N LEU A 37 15.83 27.74 -40.92
CA LEU A 37 16.35 28.94 -40.27
C LEU A 37 16.29 30.09 -41.26
N SER A 38 15.65 31.20 -40.91
CA SER A 38 15.65 32.43 -41.69
C SER A 38 16.21 33.59 -40.90
N LEU A 39 17.02 34.41 -41.56
CA LEU A 39 17.42 35.72 -41.06
C LEU A 39 17.02 36.76 -42.11
N ASP A 40 16.18 37.70 -41.69
CA ASP A 40 15.83 38.87 -42.45
C ASP A 40 16.49 40.10 -41.83
N TYR A 41 17.19 40.89 -42.64
CA TYR A 41 17.74 42.19 -42.25
C TYR A 41 17.30 43.24 -43.26
N ARG A 42 16.60 44.26 -42.77
CA ARG A 42 16.18 45.44 -43.55
C ARG A 42 16.83 46.69 -42.98
N PRO A 43 17.79 47.31 -43.70
CA PRO A 43 18.45 48.52 -43.21
C PRO A 43 17.50 49.73 -43.20
N GLY A 44 17.47 50.48 -42.09
CA GLY A 44 16.75 51.75 -41.96
C GLY A 44 17.73 52.92 -41.91
N ALA A 45 17.43 54.01 -42.63
CA ALA A 45 18.40 55.08 -42.88
C ALA A 45 18.83 55.90 -41.64
N THR A 46 18.06 55.94 -40.56
CA THR A 46 18.39 56.80 -39.40
C THR A 46 17.93 56.33 -38.01
N ASP A 47 17.05 55.33 -37.84
CA ASP A 47 16.65 54.86 -36.50
C ASP A 47 15.83 53.54 -36.47
N GLY A 48 16.01 52.64 -37.43
CA GLY A 48 15.10 51.49 -37.55
C GLY A 48 15.50 50.38 -38.50
N SER A 49 16.78 49.99 -38.50
CA SER A 49 17.14 48.70 -39.11
C SER A 49 16.44 47.58 -38.33
N ILE A 50 15.61 46.79 -39.00
CA ILE A 50 14.92 45.67 -38.40
C ILE A 50 15.67 44.42 -38.82
N TRP A 51 16.03 43.57 -37.85
CA TRP A 51 16.36 42.20 -38.15
C TRP A 51 15.45 41.24 -37.42
N ALA A 52 15.12 40.15 -38.08
CA ALA A 52 14.38 39.03 -37.53
C ALA A 52 15.19 37.75 -37.77
N LEU A 53 15.28 36.91 -36.73
CA LEU A 53 15.78 35.54 -36.84
C LEU A 53 14.62 34.62 -36.48
N ASP A 54 14.28 33.72 -37.38
CA ASP A 54 13.28 32.68 -37.14
C ASP A 54 13.91 31.30 -37.30
N ILE A 55 13.65 30.41 -36.35
CA ILE A 55 14.02 29.00 -36.38
C ILE A 55 12.73 28.21 -36.27
N ALA A 56 12.39 27.50 -37.34
CA ALA A 56 11.19 26.69 -37.40
C ALA A 56 11.47 25.26 -36.94
N ASN A 57 10.58 24.74 -36.10
CA ASN A 57 10.58 23.38 -35.58
C ASN A 57 11.94 22.97 -34.96
N LEU A 58 12.48 23.83 -34.10
CA LEU A 58 13.66 23.50 -33.30
C LEU A 58 13.29 22.40 -32.30
N GLN A 59 13.84 21.20 -32.51
CA GLN A 59 13.66 20.06 -31.64
C GLN A 59 14.97 19.81 -30.89
N LEU A 60 14.96 19.93 -29.56
CA LEU A 60 16.16 19.80 -28.72
C LEU A 60 16.43 18.35 -28.30
N VAL A 61 15.35 17.63 -27.96
CA VAL A 61 15.30 16.20 -27.65
C VAL A 61 14.00 15.64 -28.21
N GLU A 62 14.00 14.35 -28.55
CA GLU A 62 12.86 13.69 -29.22
C GLU A 62 11.57 13.69 -28.38
N ALA A 63 11.70 13.65 -27.05
CA ALA A 63 10.57 13.64 -26.11
C ALA A 63 9.86 15.00 -25.94
N LEU A 64 10.47 16.10 -26.40
CA LEU A 64 9.87 17.44 -26.33
C LEU A 64 9.26 17.82 -27.68
N PRO A 65 8.16 18.59 -27.69
CA PRO A 65 7.62 19.14 -28.92
C PRO A 65 8.65 20.06 -29.58
N GLY A 66 8.64 20.11 -30.92
CA GLY A 66 9.41 21.11 -31.65
C GLY A 66 8.90 22.52 -31.38
N LEU A 67 9.81 23.49 -31.34
CA LEU A 67 9.52 24.89 -31.02
C LEU A 67 9.83 25.80 -32.21
N ASP A 68 8.95 26.75 -32.48
CA ASP A 68 9.25 27.89 -33.36
C ASP A 68 9.82 29.02 -32.50
N LEU A 69 11.06 29.41 -32.78
CA LEU A 69 11.74 30.52 -32.12
C LEU A 69 11.86 31.71 -33.07
N GLY A 70 11.43 32.88 -32.62
CA GLY A 70 11.58 34.14 -33.33
C GLY A 70 12.30 35.17 -32.47
N ILE A 71 13.30 35.87 -33.02
CA ILE A 71 13.90 37.05 -32.39
C ILE A 71 13.68 38.22 -33.33
N SER A 72 12.91 39.22 -32.89
CA SER A 72 12.70 40.47 -33.64
C SER A 72 13.41 41.61 -32.94
N CYS A 73 14.23 42.36 -33.68
CA CYS A 73 14.93 43.50 -33.14
C CYS A 73 14.18 44.80 -33.40
N GLU A 74 13.76 45.48 -32.33
CA GLU A 74 13.05 46.75 -32.42
C GLU A 74 14.01 47.94 -32.48
N ARG A 75 15.14 47.85 -31.79
CA ARG A 75 16.19 48.86 -31.80
C ARG A 75 17.53 48.24 -32.14
N PHE A 76 17.98 48.45 -33.36
CA PHE A 76 19.28 48.02 -33.81
C PHE A 76 20.39 49.00 -33.40
N ALA A 77 21.54 48.47 -32.99
CA ALA A 77 22.72 49.25 -32.68
C ALA A 77 24.00 48.49 -33.10
N TRP A 78 25.12 49.19 -33.20
CA TRP A 78 26.43 48.58 -33.34
C TRP A 78 27.15 48.61 -31.99
N SER A 79 27.66 47.46 -31.55
CA SER A 79 28.48 47.33 -30.34
C SER A 79 29.75 46.59 -30.72
N GLU A 80 30.91 47.15 -30.38
CA GLU A 80 32.23 46.52 -30.66
C GLU A 80 32.45 46.10 -32.14
N GLY A 81 31.87 46.84 -33.09
CA GLY A 81 32.00 46.54 -34.52
C GLY A 81 31.15 45.36 -35.00
N GLN A 82 30.24 44.86 -34.17
CA GLN A 82 29.26 43.81 -34.49
C GLN A 82 27.83 44.33 -34.29
N PRO A 83 26.84 43.76 -34.99
CA PRO A 83 25.44 44.13 -34.79
C PRO A 83 25.01 43.77 -33.36
N SER A 84 24.11 44.57 -32.80
CA SER A 84 23.52 44.35 -31.50
C SER A 84 22.06 44.78 -31.53
N CYS A 85 21.27 44.20 -30.65
CA CYS A 85 19.90 44.56 -30.41
C CYS A 85 19.71 44.89 -28.94
N PRO A 86 19.91 46.15 -28.50
CA PRO A 86 19.66 46.55 -27.12
C PRO A 86 18.21 46.33 -26.67
N LEU A 87 17.25 46.32 -27.60
CA LEU A 87 15.84 46.04 -27.34
C LEU A 87 15.23 45.26 -28.50
N GLY A 88 14.87 44.01 -28.24
CA GLY A 88 14.15 43.13 -29.14
C GLY A 88 13.10 42.31 -28.38
N ARG A 89 12.40 41.44 -29.11
CA ARG A 89 11.47 40.46 -28.56
C ARG A 89 11.87 39.07 -29.00
N LEU A 90 12.00 38.17 -28.04
CA LEU A 90 12.05 36.72 -28.24
C LEU A 90 10.62 36.20 -28.18
N SER A 91 10.15 35.59 -29.25
CA SER A 91 8.90 34.83 -29.31
C SER A 91 9.21 33.35 -29.37
N VAL A 92 8.50 32.55 -28.57
CA VAL A 92 8.56 31.09 -28.59
C VAL A 92 7.15 30.58 -28.76
N ALA A 93 6.96 29.66 -29.70
CA ALA A 93 5.71 28.95 -29.96
C ALA A 93 5.99 27.46 -30.07
N ARG A 94 4.96 26.63 -29.89
CA ARG A 94 5.02 25.27 -30.44
C ARG A 94 5.07 25.34 -31.97
N ALA A 95 5.78 24.41 -32.60
CA ALA A 95 5.90 24.36 -34.05
C ALA A 95 4.54 24.42 -34.75
N GLY A 96 4.33 25.46 -35.57
CA GLY A 96 3.09 25.69 -36.32
C GLY A 96 1.95 26.38 -35.54
N GLU A 97 2.18 26.79 -34.30
CA GLU A 97 1.22 27.52 -33.46
C GLU A 97 1.58 29.02 -33.33
N ALA A 98 0.70 29.80 -32.69
CA ALA A 98 0.98 31.21 -32.42
C ALA A 98 1.97 31.34 -31.22
N PRO A 99 2.69 32.46 -31.09
CA PRO A 99 3.57 32.69 -29.95
C PRO A 99 2.84 32.66 -28.62
N ASP A 100 3.20 31.69 -27.77
CA ASP A 100 2.65 31.53 -26.43
C ASP A 100 3.52 32.24 -25.37
N LEU A 101 4.80 32.48 -25.69
CA LEU A 101 5.72 33.24 -24.87
C LEU A 101 6.37 34.36 -25.69
N VAL A 102 6.27 35.61 -25.22
CA VAL A 102 6.96 36.76 -25.81
C VAL A 102 7.67 37.54 -24.71
N VAL A 103 8.99 37.60 -24.76
CA VAL A 103 9.82 38.25 -23.73
C VAL A 103 10.71 39.31 -24.38
N ALA A 104 10.83 40.46 -23.75
CA ALA A 104 11.79 41.47 -24.17
C ALA A 104 13.22 40.96 -23.93
N VAL A 105 14.12 41.17 -24.89
CA VAL A 105 15.51 40.71 -24.82
C VAL A 105 16.48 41.76 -25.35
N SER A 106 17.72 41.72 -24.87
CA SER A 106 18.87 42.35 -25.49
C SER A 106 19.78 41.28 -26.08
N VAL A 107 20.20 41.47 -27.32
CA VAL A 107 21.18 40.61 -28.01
C VAL A 107 22.46 41.43 -28.22
N VAL A 108 23.55 41.05 -27.57
CA VAL A 108 24.82 41.78 -27.66
C VAL A 108 25.97 40.83 -28.03
N PRO A 109 27.02 41.32 -28.70
CA PRO A 109 28.23 40.52 -28.94
C PRO A 109 28.84 40.04 -27.62
N ASP A 110 29.35 38.81 -27.60
CA ASP A 110 30.02 38.27 -26.42
C ASP A 110 31.55 38.40 -26.47
N PRO A 111 32.19 38.75 -25.34
CA PRO A 111 33.58 38.55 -24.97
C PRO A 111 34.42 37.59 -25.80
N SER A 112 33.91 36.35 -25.73
CA SER A 112 34.53 35.12 -26.17
C SER A 112 34.26 34.81 -27.65
N GLY A 113 33.56 35.71 -28.34
CA GLY A 113 33.01 35.50 -29.67
C GLY A 113 31.56 35.03 -29.61
N GLY A 114 30.77 35.37 -30.63
CA GLY A 114 29.36 35.01 -30.72
C GLY A 114 28.42 36.07 -30.11
N TYR A 115 27.31 35.64 -29.49
CA TYR A 115 26.25 36.52 -29.01
C TYR A 115 25.71 36.08 -27.66
N ARG A 116 25.35 37.06 -26.85
CA ARG A 116 24.67 36.91 -25.57
C ARG A 116 23.26 37.45 -25.68
N VAL A 117 22.28 36.68 -25.22
CA VAL A 117 20.87 37.05 -25.12
C VAL A 117 20.45 37.08 -23.66
N THR A 118 19.97 38.22 -23.19
CA THR A 118 19.50 38.42 -21.81
C THR A 118 18.24 39.26 -21.79
N PRO A 119 17.32 39.09 -20.82
CA PRO A 119 16.23 40.03 -20.63
C PRO A 119 16.77 41.40 -20.19
N PRO A 120 16.07 42.51 -20.50
CA PRO A 120 16.46 43.84 -20.07
C PRO A 120 16.20 44.01 -18.57
N GLY A 121 17.14 44.62 -17.85
CA GLY A 121 17.03 44.86 -16.40
C GLY A 121 18.23 44.34 -15.61
N GLU A 122 18.20 44.55 -14.29
CA GLU A 122 19.23 44.03 -13.37
C GLU A 122 18.98 42.58 -12.97
N GLU A 123 17.70 42.20 -12.78
CA GLU A 123 17.29 40.81 -12.51
C GLU A 123 17.19 40.02 -13.82
N ARG A 124 18.27 39.32 -14.17
CA ARG A 124 18.34 38.48 -15.37
C ARG A 124 17.79 37.08 -15.08
N GLN A 125 16.52 36.85 -15.41
CA GLN A 125 15.88 35.54 -15.26
C GLN A 125 16.53 34.45 -16.11
N PHE A 126 17.12 34.81 -17.25
CA PHE A 126 17.90 33.90 -18.07
C PHE A 126 19.07 34.59 -18.78
N GLU A 127 20.07 33.81 -19.16
CA GLU A 127 21.18 34.22 -20.01
C GLU A 127 21.47 33.08 -21.00
N LEU A 128 21.42 33.39 -22.30
CA LEU A 128 21.89 32.47 -23.34
C LEU A 128 23.19 33.04 -23.91
N VAL A 129 24.27 32.28 -23.85
CA VAL A 129 25.55 32.64 -24.45
C VAL A 129 25.84 31.65 -25.56
N TRP A 130 25.89 32.14 -26.78
CA TRP A 130 26.44 31.40 -27.89
C TRP A 130 27.86 31.88 -28.12
N SER A 131 28.82 30.95 -28.07
CA SER A 131 30.24 31.25 -28.29
C SER A 131 30.91 30.16 -29.13
N GLY A 132 32.22 30.30 -29.33
CA GLY A 132 33.01 29.35 -30.10
C GLY A 132 33.08 29.68 -31.60
N GLY A 133 34.11 29.15 -32.26
CA GLY A 133 34.33 29.37 -33.69
C GLY A 133 33.36 28.56 -34.55
N THR A 134 33.42 28.74 -35.88
CA THR A 134 32.55 28.00 -36.82
C THR A 134 32.76 26.48 -36.79
N ALA A 135 33.87 26.01 -36.21
CA ALA A 135 34.22 24.59 -36.11
C ALA A 135 33.76 23.93 -34.80
N SER A 136 33.61 24.71 -33.72
CA SER A 136 33.19 24.22 -32.39
C SER A 136 32.27 25.27 -31.76
N PRO A 137 31.00 25.32 -32.18
CA PRO A 137 30.00 26.18 -31.54
C PRO A 137 29.72 25.67 -30.13
N GLU A 138 29.40 26.59 -29.24
CA GLU A 138 29.03 26.31 -27.87
C GLU A 138 27.80 27.13 -27.50
N LEU A 139 26.87 26.51 -26.77
CA LEU A 139 25.69 27.17 -26.25
C LEU A 139 25.65 26.95 -24.73
N GLU A 140 25.69 28.02 -23.96
CA GLU A 140 25.40 28.01 -22.53
C GLU A 140 24.04 28.65 -22.29
N ALA A 141 23.23 28.03 -21.44
CA ALA A 141 21.97 28.57 -20.96
C ALA A 141 21.96 28.58 -19.44
N ARG A 142 21.79 29.76 -18.86
CA ARG A 142 21.61 29.94 -17.41
C ARG A 142 20.21 30.42 -17.12
N LEU A 143 19.52 29.76 -16.21
CA LEU A 143 18.22 30.15 -15.68
C LEU A 143 18.42 30.48 -14.21
N HIS A 144 17.88 31.60 -13.76
CA HIS A 144 17.94 32.01 -12.37
C HIS A 144 16.54 32.21 -11.83
N ASP A 145 16.12 31.29 -10.96
CA ASP A 145 14.83 31.31 -10.27
C ASP A 145 13.68 31.63 -11.24
N LEU A 146 13.62 30.88 -12.34
CA LEU A 146 12.54 30.98 -13.31
C LEU A 146 11.28 30.32 -12.74
N ASP A 147 10.18 31.07 -12.69
CA ASP A 147 8.89 30.56 -12.26
C ASP A 147 8.25 29.68 -13.35
N LEU A 148 8.20 28.37 -13.10
CA LEU A 148 7.67 27.38 -14.04
C LEU A 148 6.17 27.55 -14.30
N SER A 149 5.43 28.21 -13.40
CA SER A 149 4.00 28.48 -13.63
C SER A 149 3.74 29.46 -14.78
N THR A 150 4.78 30.15 -15.25
CA THR A 150 4.73 31.04 -16.41
C THR A 150 4.93 30.31 -17.75
N LEU A 151 5.35 29.04 -17.72
CA LEU A 151 5.53 28.24 -18.93
C LEU A 151 4.17 27.81 -19.48
N PRO A 152 3.95 27.88 -20.81
CA PRO A 152 2.75 27.35 -21.42
C PRO A 152 2.63 25.83 -21.17
N ALA A 153 1.48 25.37 -20.65
CA ALA A 153 1.23 23.95 -20.36
C ALA A 153 1.47 23.06 -21.60
N ALA A 154 1.14 23.59 -22.78
CA ALA A 154 1.42 23.01 -24.08
C ALA A 154 2.87 22.52 -24.28
N TRP A 155 3.85 23.15 -23.65
CA TRP A 155 5.26 22.76 -23.80
C TRP A 155 5.60 21.50 -23.01
N LEU A 156 4.71 21.08 -22.11
CA LEU A 156 4.85 19.92 -21.24
C LEU A 156 4.08 18.69 -21.73
N ASP A 157 3.21 18.83 -22.75
CA ASP A 157 2.39 17.74 -23.29
C ASP A 157 3.20 16.48 -23.66
N GLY A 158 4.41 16.65 -24.21
CA GLY A 158 5.31 15.54 -24.56
C GLY A 158 5.93 14.81 -23.37
N LEU A 159 5.91 15.42 -22.18
CA LEU A 159 6.42 14.84 -20.94
C LEU A 159 5.32 14.12 -20.13
N GLY A 160 4.06 14.20 -20.58
CA GLY A 160 2.92 13.69 -19.82
C GLY A 160 2.67 14.45 -18.52
N VAL A 161 3.09 15.72 -18.43
CA VAL A 161 2.88 16.57 -17.26
C VAL A 161 1.74 17.54 -17.55
N ASP A 162 0.66 17.44 -16.78
CA ASP A 162 -0.55 18.25 -16.95
C ASP A 162 -0.41 19.63 -16.27
N PHE A 163 0.35 19.67 -15.18
CA PHE A 163 0.62 20.89 -14.42
C PHE A 163 2.04 20.89 -13.85
N LEU A 164 2.72 22.03 -13.93
CA LEU A 164 4.04 22.24 -13.33
C LEU A 164 4.17 23.67 -12.81
N ALA A 165 4.59 23.80 -11.56
CA ALA A 165 4.92 25.07 -10.93
C ALA A 165 6.14 24.90 -10.00
N GLY A 166 6.71 26.02 -9.58
CA GLY A 166 7.92 26.07 -8.75
C GLY A 166 8.99 26.94 -9.38
N MET A 167 10.13 27.06 -8.70
CA MET A 167 11.25 27.89 -9.15
C MET A 167 12.37 26.99 -9.65
N VAL A 168 12.83 27.22 -10.88
CA VAL A 168 13.95 26.50 -11.48
C VAL A 168 15.17 27.40 -11.66
N SER A 169 16.32 26.93 -11.18
CA SER A 169 17.63 27.48 -11.51
C SER A 169 18.40 26.41 -12.30
N ALA A 170 19.04 26.78 -13.40
CA ALA A 170 19.74 25.82 -14.24
C ALA A 170 20.99 26.42 -14.88
N ASP A 171 22.04 25.61 -15.00
CA ASP A 171 23.23 25.92 -15.78
C ASP A 171 23.41 24.78 -16.78
N LEU A 172 23.14 25.04 -18.06
CA LEU A 172 23.19 24.07 -19.15
C LEU A 172 24.27 24.48 -20.16
N ARG A 173 24.98 23.51 -20.70
CA ARG A 173 26.04 23.70 -21.69
C ARG A 173 25.96 22.63 -22.76
N LEU A 174 25.93 23.06 -24.02
CA LEU A 174 26.05 22.24 -25.22
C LEU A 174 27.35 22.59 -25.94
N ALA A 175 28.29 21.65 -25.99
CA ALA A 175 29.56 21.78 -26.71
C ALA A 175 29.99 20.42 -27.28
N ASP A 176 30.59 20.40 -28.47
CA ASP A 176 31.17 19.19 -29.08
C ASP A 176 30.25 17.95 -29.06
N GLN A 177 28.97 18.11 -29.42
CA GLN A 177 27.95 17.05 -29.38
C GLN A 177 27.65 16.49 -27.98
N ARG A 178 27.96 17.22 -26.91
CA ARG A 178 27.62 16.85 -25.53
C ARG A 178 26.76 17.90 -24.87
N TRP A 179 25.67 17.48 -24.24
CA TRP A 179 24.92 18.29 -23.29
C TRP A 179 25.39 17.98 -21.88
N SER A 180 25.55 19.00 -21.05
CA SER A 180 25.81 18.85 -19.62
C SER A 180 25.13 19.96 -18.86
N GLY A 181 24.68 19.70 -17.64
CA GLY A 181 24.14 20.77 -16.82
C GLY A 181 23.68 20.36 -15.45
N ARG A 182 23.44 21.38 -14.62
CA ARG A 182 22.82 21.26 -13.30
C ARG A 182 21.46 21.94 -13.34
N ILE A 183 20.45 21.31 -12.77
CA ILE A 183 19.09 21.83 -12.64
C ILE A 183 18.70 21.74 -11.18
N GLN A 184 18.19 22.83 -10.62
CA GLN A 184 17.70 22.91 -9.26
C GLN A 184 16.25 23.34 -9.30
N LEU A 185 15.38 22.51 -8.73
CA LEU A 185 13.96 22.80 -8.56
C LEU A 185 13.70 23.07 -7.08
N SER A 186 12.98 24.14 -6.78
CA SER A 186 12.51 24.42 -5.43
C SER A 186 11.01 24.70 -5.41
N SER A 187 10.34 24.22 -4.37
CA SER A 187 8.89 24.32 -4.21
C SER A 187 8.12 23.78 -5.42
N GLY A 188 8.62 22.70 -6.02
CA GLY A 188 8.03 22.05 -7.17
C GLY A 188 6.64 21.52 -6.83
N LEU A 189 5.67 21.85 -7.67
CA LEU A 189 4.33 21.31 -7.65
C LEU A 189 4.04 20.76 -9.05
N PHE A 190 3.78 19.46 -9.16
CA PHE A 190 3.44 18.87 -10.44
C PHE A 190 2.29 17.88 -10.32
N ASP A 191 1.57 17.72 -11.43
CA ASP A 191 0.56 16.68 -11.67
C ASP A 191 0.77 16.16 -13.10
N GLY A 192 0.73 14.85 -13.30
CA GLY A 192 0.92 14.25 -14.61
C GLY A 192 0.54 12.77 -14.70
N TRP A 193 0.72 12.24 -15.91
CA TRP A 193 0.42 10.88 -16.32
C TRP A 193 -1.04 10.50 -16.05
N GLY A 194 -1.97 11.43 -16.32
CA GLY A 194 -3.39 11.23 -16.08
C GLY A 194 -3.76 11.19 -14.60
N GLY A 195 -3.06 11.97 -13.76
CA GLY A 195 -3.24 12.01 -12.31
C GLY A 195 -2.64 10.81 -11.56
N GLN A 196 -1.78 10.02 -12.23
CA GLN A 196 -1.09 8.90 -11.59
C GLN A 196 0.16 9.32 -10.84
N LEU A 197 0.71 10.51 -11.11
CA LEU A 197 1.82 11.04 -10.34
C LEU A 197 1.60 12.51 -10.05
N ALA A 198 1.71 12.87 -8.77
CA ALA A 198 1.73 14.24 -8.32
C ALA A 198 2.82 14.44 -7.28
N ALA A 199 3.34 15.66 -7.14
CA ALA A 199 4.21 16.01 -6.04
C ALA A 199 3.98 17.44 -5.58
N GLU A 200 4.21 17.69 -4.30
CA GLU A 200 4.07 19.00 -3.69
C GLU A 200 5.34 19.36 -2.89
N ASN A 201 5.70 20.65 -2.92
CA ASN A 201 6.87 21.21 -2.23
C ASN A 201 8.19 20.48 -2.57
N LEU A 202 8.28 19.94 -3.79
CA LEU A 202 9.41 19.13 -4.26
C LEU A 202 10.68 19.98 -4.39
N ALA A 203 11.77 19.52 -3.78
CA ALA A 203 13.08 20.12 -3.92
C ALA A 203 14.07 19.11 -4.52
N LEU A 204 14.52 19.37 -5.75
CA LEU A 204 15.42 18.50 -6.51
C LEU A 204 16.70 19.22 -6.91
N ASP A 205 17.82 18.51 -6.84
CA ASP A 205 19.08 18.88 -7.50
C ASP A 205 19.43 17.77 -8.49
N ALA A 206 19.52 18.12 -9.77
CA ALA A 206 19.84 17.19 -10.84
C ALA A 206 21.12 17.60 -11.56
N ARG A 207 21.98 16.64 -11.87
CA ARG A 207 23.06 16.78 -12.85
C ARG A 207 22.80 15.82 -13.99
N LEU A 208 22.89 16.34 -15.20
CA LEU A 208 22.56 15.62 -16.43
C LEU A 208 23.74 15.76 -17.39
N GLU A 209 24.20 14.65 -17.95
CA GLU A 209 25.14 14.64 -19.07
C GLU A 209 24.59 13.74 -20.17
N VAL A 210 24.65 14.19 -21.42
CA VAL A 210 24.19 13.44 -22.59
C VAL A 210 25.24 13.53 -23.68
N ASP A 211 25.75 12.39 -24.11
CA ASP A 211 26.72 12.31 -25.21
C ASP A 211 26.03 11.86 -26.49
N PHE A 212 26.14 12.67 -27.55
CA PHE A 212 25.58 12.43 -28.87
C PHE A 212 26.65 12.04 -29.92
N ALA A 213 27.88 11.72 -29.50
CA ALA A 213 29.00 11.42 -30.41
C ALA A 213 28.83 10.09 -31.16
N ASP A 214 28.10 9.14 -30.58
CA ASP A 214 27.78 7.84 -31.17
C ASP A 214 26.33 7.81 -31.68
N ASP A 215 26.00 6.92 -32.63
CA ASP A 215 24.61 6.64 -33.06
C ASP A 215 23.73 6.07 -31.92
N GLN A 216 24.30 5.89 -30.73
CA GLN A 216 23.64 5.48 -29.50
C GLN A 216 23.93 6.52 -28.40
N PRO A 217 22.98 7.43 -28.10
CA PRO A 217 23.19 8.39 -27.04
C PRO A 217 23.37 7.69 -25.68
N GLY A 218 24.30 8.19 -24.89
CA GLY A 218 24.51 7.79 -23.50
C GLY A 218 24.09 8.92 -22.56
N TRP A 219 23.40 8.59 -21.47
CA TRP A 219 22.96 9.57 -20.48
C TRP A 219 23.53 9.24 -19.10
N SER A 220 24.06 10.25 -18.42
CA SER A 220 24.41 10.17 -17.00
C SER A 220 23.49 11.10 -16.22
N VAL A 221 22.88 10.57 -15.16
CA VAL A 221 21.93 11.29 -14.32
C VAL A 221 22.36 11.16 -12.86
N GLN A 222 22.45 12.28 -12.16
CA GLN A 222 22.51 12.33 -10.71
C GLN A 222 21.33 13.15 -10.23
N LEU A 223 20.54 12.63 -9.31
CA LEU A 223 19.37 13.29 -8.77
C LEU A 223 19.41 13.21 -7.25
N GLU A 224 19.19 14.34 -6.58
CA GLU A 224 19.01 14.42 -5.14
C GLU A 224 17.64 15.02 -4.83
N GLN A 225 16.83 14.34 -4.02
CA GLN A 225 15.60 14.90 -3.48
C GLN A 225 15.80 15.22 -1.99
N SER A 226 15.68 16.49 -1.65
CA SER A 226 15.87 16.98 -0.28
C SER A 226 14.58 17.31 0.46
N ALA A 227 13.46 17.50 -0.26
CA ALA A 227 12.15 17.79 0.31
C ALA A 227 11.01 17.42 -0.66
N GLY A 228 9.79 17.56 -0.15
CA GLY A 228 8.54 17.37 -0.89
C GLY A 228 8.01 15.95 -0.86
N GLU A 229 6.69 15.86 -0.98
CA GLU A 229 5.92 14.62 -0.95
C GLU A 229 5.52 14.23 -2.37
N ILE A 230 5.35 12.92 -2.60
CA ILE A 230 4.99 12.36 -3.90
C ILE A 230 3.77 11.45 -3.73
N LEU A 231 2.77 11.60 -4.58
CA LEU A 231 1.65 10.70 -4.70
C LEU A 231 1.78 9.93 -6.01
N ALA A 232 1.97 8.62 -5.95
CA ALA A 232 2.08 7.73 -7.10
C ALA A 232 0.89 6.73 -7.11
N GLY A 233 -0.14 7.01 -7.89
CA GLY A 233 -1.40 6.29 -7.88
C GLY A 233 -2.05 6.33 -6.49
N PRO A 234 -2.32 5.19 -5.83
CA PRO A 234 -2.82 5.16 -4.46
C PRO A 234 -1.72 5.31 -3.40
N VAL A 235 -0.44 5.39 -3.79
CA VAL A 235 0.71 5.33 -2.88
C VAL A 235 1.18 6.73 -2.55
N TYR A 236 1.01 7.13 -1.28
CA TYR A 236 1.58 8.36 -0.75
C TYR A 236 2.98 8.13 -0.20
N LEU A 237 3.94 8.92 -0.66
CA LEU A 237 5.33 8.93 -0.20
C LEU A 237 5.59 10.28 0.51
N PRO A 238 5.83 10.29 1.83
CA PRO A 238 6.10 11.54 2.55
C PRO A 238 7.42 12.18 2.10
N ALA A 239 7.73 13.37 2.62
CA ALA A 239 9.04 13.99 2.39
C ALA A 239 10.19 13.18 3.01
N PRO A 240 11.36 13.09 2.36
CA PRO A 240 12.50 12.39 2.93
C PRO A 240 13.05 13.10 4.17
N VAL A 241 13.46 12.33 5.17
CA VAL A 241 14.05 12.87 6.41
C VAL A 241 15.48 13.38 6.17
N GLN A 242 16.20 12.71 5.27
CA GLN A 242 17.52 13.08 4.78
C GLN A 242 17.52 13.04 3.25
N PRO A 243 18.31 13.87 2.56
CA PRO A 243 18.32 13.88 1.10
C PRO A 243 18.59 12.48 0.54
N MET A 244 17.70 12.02 -0.34
CA MET A 244 17.89 10.77 -1.08
C MET A 244 18.61 11.05 -2.39
N ALA A 245 19.40 10.09 -2.84
CA ALA A 245 20.20 10.22 -4.05
C ALA A 245 19.95 9.05 -5.00
N LEU A 246 19.86 9.36 -6.28
CA LEU A 246 19.88 8.41 -7.39
C LEU A 246 21.02 8.80 -8.32
N SER A 247 21.87 7.84 -8.68
CA SER A 247 22.78 7.96 -9.80
C SER A 247 22.45 6.88 -10.82
N ALA A 248 22.42 7.25 -12.10
CA ALA A 248 22.06 6.35 -13.18
C ALA A 248 22.86 6.62 -14.45
N GLU A 249 23.31 5.55 -15.10
CA GLU A 249 23.90 5.54 -16.44
C GLU A 249 22.95 4.81 -17.38
N LEU A 250 22.45 5.50 -18.40
CA LEU A 250 21.49 4.97 -19.34
C LEU A 250 22.16 4.81 -20.71
N ARG A 251 21.84 3.71 -21.39
CA ARG A 251 22.24 3.45 -22.78
C ARG A 251 21.12 2.74 -23.51
N ARG A 252 20.88 3.09 -24.77
CA ARG A 252 19.89 2.42 -25.60
C ARG A 252 20.59 1.52 -26.63
N ASP A 253 20.23 0.24 -26.65
CA ASP A 253 20.81 -0.74 -27.57
C ASP A 253 20.20 -0.63 -28.99
N GLY A 254 20.57 0.43 -29.73
CA GLY A 254 19.97 0.74 -31.04
C GLY A 254 18.66 1.53 -30.93
N ALA A 255 18.04 1.87 -32.07
CA ALA A 255 16.87 2.77 -32.08
C ALA A 255 15.65 2.18 -31.33
N ASP A 256 15.39 0.89 -31.55
CA ASP A 256 14.23 0.14 -31.02
C ASP A 256 14.62 -0.85 -29.91
N GLY A 257 15.86 -0.81 -29.42
CA GLY A 257 16.32 -1.71 -28.36
C GLY A 257 15.91 -1.25 -26.95
N PRO A 258 16.02 -2.16 -25.97
CA PRO A 258 15.70 -1.82 -24.59
C PRO A 258 16.64 -0.74 -24.04
N LEU A 259 16.11 0.06 -23.12
CA LEU A 259 16.88 1.04 -22.36
C LEU A 259 17.57 0.32 -21.20
N ARG A 260 18.90 0.27 -21.26
CA ARG A 260 19.74 -0.24 -20.19
C ARG A 260 19.98 0.86 -19.17
N VAL A 261 19.66 0.61 -17.90
CA VAL A 261 19.81 1.57 -16.79
C VAL A 261 20.65 0.93 -15.69
N GLU A 262 21.90 1.35 -15.54
CA GLU A 262 22.73 1.00 -14.38
C GLU A 262 22.55 2.07 -13.32
N PHE A 263 22.18 1.69 -12.10
CA PHE A 263 21.79 2.65 -11.06
C PHE A 263 22.34 2.32 -9.68
N ASP A 264 22.49 3.36 -8.86
CA ASP A 264 22.72 3.31 -7.41
C ASP A 264 21.77 4.30 -6.73
N PHE A 265 20.99 3.82 -5.79
CA PHE A 265 19.95 4.53 -5.06
C PHE A 265 20.20 4.43 -3.56
N ASP A 266 20.23 5.58 -2.88
CA ASP A 266 20.37 5.69 -1.43
C ASP A 266 19.26 6.58 -0.87
N ASP A 267 18.41 5.98 -0.05
CA ASP A 267 17.47 6.65 0.85
C ASP A 267 17.98 6.41 2.29
N PRO A 268 18.72 7.39 2.87
CA PRO A 268 19.49 7.15 4.07
C PRO A 268 18.67 6.68 5.27
N GLY A 269 19.04 5.53 5.84
CA GLY A 269 18.34 4.92 6.97
C GLY A 269 17.09 4.11 6.58
N THR A 270 16.82 4.02 5.28
CA THR A 270 15.61 3.42 4.72
C THR A 270 15.98 2.27 3.78
N VAL A 271 16.59 2.57 2.64
CA VAL A 271 16.97 1.58 1.62
C VAL A 271 18.18 2.03 0.83
N ARG A 272 19.07 1.07 0.52
CA ARG A 272 20.10 1.20 -0.49
C ARG A 272 19.95 0.08 -1.51
N ALA A 273 19.87 0.46 -2.77
CA ALA A 273 19.71 -0.47 -3.87
C ALA A 273 20.64 -0.08 -5.02
N GLY A 274 21.31 -1.04 -5.63
CA GLY A 274 22.16 -0.78 -6.78
C GLY A 274 22.21 -1.97 -7.73
N GLY A 275 22.21 -1.69 -9.02
CA GLY A 275 22.11 -2.73 -10.02
C GLY A 275 21.79 -2.25 -11.42
N LEU A 276 21.03 -3.07 -12.14
CA LEU A 276 20.74 -2.92 -13.56
C LEU A 276 19.24 -3.14 -13.82
N ALA A 277 18.62 -2.25 -14.57
CA ALA A 277 17.31 -2.46 -15.17
C ALA A 277 17.41 -2.49 -16.70
N LEU A 278 16.58 -3.32 -17.35
CA LEU A 278 16.31 -3.24 -18.78
C LEU A 278 14.84 -2.88 -18.95
N LEU A 279 14.57 -1.77 -19.62
CA LEU A 279 13.22 -1.31 -19.93
C LEU A 279 12.97 -1.51 -21.41
N GLY A 280 12.01 -2.38 -21.76
CA GLY A 280 11.47 -2.49 -23.10
C GLY A 280 10.45 -1.39 -23.35
N ALA A 281 10.27 -0.98 -24.60
CA ALA A 281 9.21 -0.08 -25.00
C ALA A 281 8.18 -0.84 -25.84
N ASP A 282 6.90 -0.68 -25.53
CA ASP A 282 5.77 -1.20 -26.29
C ASP A 282 4.77 -0.08 -26.64
N GLU A 283 3.58 -0.44 -27.16
CA GLU A 283 2.54 0.54 -27.50
C GLU A 283 1.88 1.18 -26.25
N GLU A 284 2.03 0.56 -25.07
CA GLU A 284 1.41 0.97 -23.81
C GLU A 284 2.36 1.77 -22.91
N GLY A 285 3.68 1.69 -23.16
CA GLY A 285 4.70 2.48 -22.50
C GLY A 285 6.02 1.74 -22.32
N TRP A 286 6.66 1.97 -21.18
CA TRP A 286 7.88 1.26 -20.79
C TRP A 286 7.53 0.07 -19.90
N GLU A 287 8.02 -1.12 -20.26
CA GLU A 287 7.90 -2.32 -19.44
C GLU A 287 9.27 -2.69 -18.85
N LEU A 288 9.30 -3.03 -17.57
CA LEU A 288 10.49 -3.59 -16.93
C LEU A 288 10.66 -5.05 -17.40
N GLU A 289 11.65 -5.32 -18.24
CA GLU A 289 11.95 -6.68 -18.72
C GLU A 289 12.87 -7.45 -17.75
N LEU A 290 13.82 -6.73 -17.15
CA LEU A 290 14.83 -7.26 -16.24
C LEU A 290 15.10 -6.25 -15.13
N LEU A 291 15.20 -6.75 -13.90
CA LEU A 291 15.76 -6.03 -12.76
C LEU A 291 16.78 -6.93 -12.06
N GLU A 292 18.04 -6.52 -12.05
CA GLU A 292 19.10 -7.14 -11.27
C GLU A 292 19.51 -6.17 -10.17
N LEU A 293 19.28 -6.54 -8.91
CA LEU A 293 19.80 -5.84 -7.75
C LEU A 293 21.05 -6.59 -7.27
N ALA A 294 22.23 -6.05 -7.59
CA ALA A 294 23.50 -6.56 -7.11
C ALA A 294 23.72 -6.24 -5.62
N ARG A 295 23.02 -5.22 -5.12
CA ARG A 295 22.96 -4.85 -3.71
C ARG A 295 21.55 -4.42 -3.37
N LEU A 296 21.02 -5.00 -2.31
CA LEU A 296 19.83 -4.54 -1.62
C LEU A 296 20.12 -4.51 -0.11
N ASP A 297 19.77 -3.41 0.54
CA ASP A 297 19.86 -3.22 1.98
C ASP A 297 18.69 -2.35 2.42
N VAL A 298 17.74 -2.94 3.15
CA VAL A 298 16.51 -2.33 3.62
C VAL A 298 16.53 -2.32 5.14
N GLN A 299 16.22 -1.17 5.73
CA GLN A 299 16.24 -0.95 7.18
C GLN A 299 14.86 -0.49 7.67
N PHE A 300 14.38 -1.15 8.72
CA PHE A 300 13.14 -0.81 9.41
C PHE A 300 13.47 -0.07 10.72
N PRO A 301 12.66 0.91 11.15
CA PRO A 301 11.32 1.25 10.64
C PRO A 301 11.30 2.12 9.38
N GLY A 302 12.42 2.73 8.99
CA GLY A 302 12.48 3.76 7.95
C GLY A 302 11.79 3.34 6.65
N PHE A 303 12.10 2.13 6.16
CA PHE A 303 11.48 1.58 4.95
C PHE A 303 9.97 1.44 5.05
N TRP A 304 9.46 0.94 6.18
CA TRP A 304 8.01 0.81 6.37
C TRP A 304 7.33 2.17 6.32
N GLN A 305 7.78 3.09 7.16
CA GLN A 305 7.18 4.41 7.32
C GLN A 305 7.12 5.21 6.02
N ARG A 306 8.13 5.05 5.16
CA ARG A 306 8.23 5.82 3.92
C ARG A 306 7.62 5.11 2.70
N TRP A 307 7.85 3.82 2.54
CA TRP A 307 7.55 3.11 1.30
C TRP A 307 6.38 2.13 1.41
N LEU A 308 6.01 1.67 2.62
CA LEU A 308 4.98 0.64 2.80
C LEU A 308 3.77 1.09 3.60
N ASP A 309 3.88 2.12 4.43
CA ASP A 309 2.79 2.54 5.32
C ASP A 309 1.55 3.01 4.54
N GLY A 310 1.71 3.83 3.49
CA GLY A 310 0.61 4.24 2.61
C GLY A 310 -0.14 3.06 1.97
N PRO A 311 0.56 2.15 1.25
CA PRO A 311 -0.05 0.92 0.72
C PRO A 311 -0.67 0.03 1.80
N ALA A 312 -0.02 -0.12 2.96
CA ALA A 312 -0.50 -0.95 4.06
C ALA A 312 -1.76 -0.36 4.72
N ALA A 313 -1.84 0.97 4.84
CA ALA A 313 -3.02 1.68 5.33
C ALA A 313 -4.24 1.41 4.45
N ALA A 314 -4.08 1.34 3.13
CA ALA A 314 -5.15 0.96 2.21
C ALA A 314 -5.67 -0.47 2.44
N ALA A 315 -4.83 -1.35 2.99
CA ALA A 315 -5.18 -2.72 3.40
C ALA A 315 -5.62 -2.82 4.88
N GLY A 316 -5.69 -1.70 5.61
CA GLY A 316 -6.10 -1.65 7.01
C GLY A 316 -4.97 -1.89 8.03
N PHE A 317 -3.70 -1.89 7.60
CA PHE A 317 -2.51 -2.07 8.43
C PHE A 317 -1.66 -0.79 8.49
N ALA A 318 -2.30 0.35 8.73
CA ALA A 318 -1.59 1.59 9.00
C ALA A 318 -0.83 1.52 10.32
N ASP A 319 0.24 2.32 10.46
CA ASP A 319 0.90 2.61 11.74
C ASP A 319 1.50 1.37 12.44
N LEU A 320 1.97 0.38 11.69
CA LEU A 320 2.70 -0.76 12.27
C LEU A 320 4.07 -0.34 12.80
N ASP A 321 4.39 -0.77 14.01
CA ASP A 321 5.72 -0.63 14.59
C ASP A 321 6.64 -1.72 14.01
N THR A 322 7.66 -1.33 13.24
CA THR A 322 8.52 -2.28 12.52
C THR A 322 10.00 -2.11 12.83
N LEU A 323 10.74 -3.22 12.82
CA LEU A 323 12.18 -3.24 13.11
C LEU A 323 12.88 -4.29 12.27
N GLY A 324 14.22 -4.19 12.19
CA GLY A 324 15.09 -5.19 11.57
C GLY A 324 15.62 -4.77 10.20
N ARG A 325 16.17 -5.74 9.47
CA ARG A 325 16.89 -5.50 8.21
C ARG A 325 16.68 -6.62 7.20
N VAL A 326 16.58 -6.26 5.93
CA VAL A 326 16.60 -7.20 4.79
C VAL A 326 17.78 -6.83 3.91
N SER A 327 18.60 -7.80 3.52
CA SER A 327 19.71 -7.53 2.61
C SER A 327 19.98 -8.69 1.68
N GLY A 328 20.44 -8.42 0.46
CA GLY A 328 20.71 -9.49 -0.48
C GLY A 328 20.97 -9.03 -1.91
N ASP A 329 20.89 -9.99 -2.82
CA ASP A 329 20.88 -9.80 -4.26
C ASP A 329 19.69 -10.54 -4.88
N LEU A 330 19.14 -10.00 -5.95
CA LEU A 330 18.10 -10.68 -6.73
C LEU A 330 18.18 -10.31 -8.19
N ARG A 331 17.68 -11.20 -9.03
CA ARG A 331 17.51 -11.01 -10.45
C ARG A 331 16.10 -11.47 -10.82
N TRP A 332 15.30 -10.52 -11.26
CA TRP A 332 13.94 -10.71 -11.72
C TRP A 332 13.87 -10.47 -13.22
N ARG A 333 13.13 -11.31 -13.94
CA ARG A 333 12.91 -11.23 -15.39
C ARG A 333 11.49 -11.66 -15.71
N GLN A 334 10.73 -10.80 -16.39
CA GLN A 334 9.38 -11.11 -16.91
C GLN A 334 8.48 -11.86 -15.89
N GLY A 335 8.41 -11.34 -14.67
CA GLY A 335 7.56 -11.91 -13.60
C GLY A 335 8.19 -13.03 -12.78
N VAL A 336 9.39 -13.51 -13.11
CA VAL A 336 10.04 -14.65 -12.45
C VAL A 336 11.38 -14.25 -11.82
N PHE A 337 11.70 -14.80 -10.65
CA PHE A 337 13.03 -14.66 -10.05
C PHE A 337 14.01 -15.66 -10.66
N ASP A 338 14.87 -15.20 -11.58
CA ASP A 338 16.01 -15.96 -12.11
C ASP A 338 16.99 -16.35 -11.01
N ARG A 339 17.21 -15.45 -10.04
CA ARG A 339 18.04 -15.67 -8.84
C ARG A 339 17.51 -14.83 -7.70
N VAL A 340 17.52 -15.36 -6.48
CA VAL A 340 17.27 -14.59 -5.26
C VAL A 340 18.17 -15.14 -4.15
N GLU A 341 18.85 -14.24 -3.43
CA GLU A 341 19.66 -14.53 -2.26
C GLU A 341 19.47 -13.39 -1.26
N VAL A 342 18.46 -13.51 -0.41
CA VAL A 342 18.04 -12.46 0.54
C VAL A 342 18.10 -13.01 1.96
N VAL A 343 18.62 -12.22 2.89
CA VAL A 343 18.72 -12.52 4.32
C VAL A 343 17.83 -11.55 5.09
N LEU A 344 17.03 -12.12 5.99
CA LEU A 344 16.18 -11.40 6.93
C LEU A 344 16.88 -11.43 8.29
N SER A 345 17.04 -10.28 8.93
CA SER A 345 17.77 -10.14 10.19
C SER A 345 16.90 -9.43 11.22
N GLY A 346 16.28 -10.21 12.11
CA GLY A 346 15.54 -9.72 13.27
C GLY A 346 14.37 -8.82 12.90
N LEU A 347 13.65 -9.15 11.81
CA LEU A 347 12.45 -8.40 11.45
C LEU A 347 11.40 -8.54 12.54
N ALA A 348 10.83 -7.42 12.95
CA ALA A 348 9.71 -7.39 13.86
C ALA A 348 8.61 -6.50 13.29
N LEU A 349 7.36 -6.85 13.60
CA LEU A 349 6.21 -6.02 13.33
C LEU A 349 5.25 -6.12 14.52
N ASP A 350 4.69 -5.01 14.94
CA ASP A 350 3.69 -4.95 16.00
C ASP A 350 2.54 -4.06 15.52
N ASP A 351 1.34 -4.59 15.56
CA ASP A 351 0.12 -3.86 15.26
C ASP A 351 -0.45 -3.29 16.56
N PRO A 352 -0.55 -1.95 16.70
CA PRO A 352 -1.13 -1.33 17.89
C PRO A 352 -2.57 -1.78 18.22
N ALA A 353 -3.29 -2.32 17.23
CA ALA A 353 -4.62 -2.91 17.42
C ALA A 353 -4.59 -4.38 17.91
N GLU A 354 -3.42 -4.92 18.24
CA GLU A 354 -3.18 -6.31 18.71
C GLU A 354 -3.68 -7.40 17.75
N ARG A 355 -3.86 -7.06 16.47
CA ARG A 355 -4.33 -8.01 15.45
C ARG A 355 -3.23 -8.97 15.02
N LEU A 356 -2.00 -8.46 14.88
CA LEU A 356 -0.84 -9.22 14.43
C LEU A 356 0.43 -8.70 15.11
N ALA A 357 1.29 -9.62 15.54
CA ALA A 357 2.64 -9.30 15.96
C ALA A 357 3.63 -10.38 15.47
N LEU A 358 4.87 -9.99 15.21
CA LEU A 358 5.96 -10.88 14.86
C LEU A 358 7.24 -10.32 15.48
N ALA A 359 8.00 -11.17 16.17
CA ALA A 359 9.23 -10.78 16.83
C ALA A 359 10.39 -11.62 16.31
N GLY A 360 11.47 -10.94 15.90
CA GLY A 360 12.76 -11.57 15.61
C GLY A 360 12.75 -12.51 14.40
N LEU A 361 11.94 -12.25 13.38
CA LEU A 361 11.95 -13.02 12.13
C LEU A 361 13.33 -12.91 11.47
N ALA A 362 14.00 -14.04 11.33
CA ALA A 362 15.31 -14.16 10.73
C ALA A 362 15.37 -15.37 9.82
N GLY A 363 16.27 -15.34 8.83
CA GLY A 363 16.44 -16.46 7.91
C GLY A 363 16.89 -16.03 6.54
N SER A 364 16.69 -16.90 5.56
CA SER A 364 17.11 -16.65 4.18
C SER A 364 16.06 -17.09 3.17
N VAL A 365 16.00 -16.34 2.08
CA VAL A 365 15.25 -16.65 0.87
C VAL A 365 16.26 -16.84 -0.25
N SER A 366 16.35 -18.07 -0.76
CA SER A 366 17.33 -18.45 -1.77
C SER A 366 16.65 -19.18 -2.92
N GLY A 367 16.98 -18.89 -4.17
CA GLY A 367 16.28 -19.47 -5.31
C GLY A 367 16.93 -19.23 -6.65
N ARG A 368 16.52 -20.03 -7.64
CA ARG A 368 16.96 -19.93 -9.03
C ARG A 368 15.87 -20.44 -9.96
N ASP A 369 15.80 -19.87 -11.16
CA ASP A 369 14.93 -20.32 -12.26
C ASP A 369 13.46 -20.46 -11.83
N GLY A 370 12.95 -19.48 -11.05
CA GLY A 370 11.59 -19.45 -10.53
C GLY A 370 11.30 -20.34 -9.31
N SER A 371 12.23 -21.22 -8.93
CA SER A 371 12.17 -22.01 -7.69
C SER A 371 12.82 -21.25 -6.54
N VAL A 372 12.05 -20.98 -5.48
CA VAL A 372 12.50 -20.20 -4.32
C VAL A 372 12.26 -21.00 -3.04
N ARG A 373 13.29 -21.10 -2.21
CA ARG A 373 13.23 -21.72 -0.88
C ARG A 373 13.33 -20.65 0.18
N LEU A 374 12.46 -20.73 1.19
CA LEU A 374 12.46 -19.85 2.34
C LEU A 374 12.74 -20.70 3.58
N ASP A 375 13.81 -20.37 4.29
CA ASP A 375 14.19 -20.97 5.58
C ASP A 375 14.17 -19.87 6.63
N LEU A 376 13.08 -19.82 7.39
CA LEU A 376 12.73 -18.71 8.25
C LEU A 376 12.48 -19.21 9.68
N ALA A 377 12.85 -18.42 10.66
CA ALA A 377 12.52 -18.64 12.06
C ALA A 377 12.16 -17.33 12.74
N TRP A 378 11.30 -17.40 13.76
CA TRP A 378 10.91 -16.25 14.57
C TRP A 378 10.99 -16.61 16.05
N GLU A 379 11.12 -15.58 16.89
CA GLU A 379 11.23 -15.73 18.35
C GLU A 379 9.85 -15.73 19.02
N GLY A 380 8.90 -15.00 18.47
CA GLY A 380 7.51 -14.97 18.90
C GLY A 380 6.61 -14.39 17.82
N ALA A 381 5.32 -14.68 17.94
CA ALA A 381 4.28 -14.08 17.10
C ALA A 381 3.03 -13.83 17.95
N GLY A 382 2.12 -13.00 17.44
CA GLY A 382 0.83 -12.72 18.04
C GLY A 382 -0.24 -12.71 16.96
N LEU A 383 -1.39 -13.27 17.26
CA LEU A 383 -2.55 -13.24 16.36
C LEU A 383 -3.82 -13.03 17.18
N LEU A 384 -4.52 -11.90 16.95
CA LEU A 384 -5.77 -11.55 17.62
C LEU A 384 -5.67 -11.67 19.16
N GLY A 385 -4.61 -11.10 19.75
CA GLY A 385 -4.31 -11.17 21.18
C GLY A 385 -3.78 -12.51 21.70
N LEU A 386 -3.67 -13.56 20.85
CA LEU A 386 -3.10 -14.86 21.26
C LEU A 386 -1.57 -14.90 21.04
N PRO A 387 -0.78 -15.21 22.08
CA PRO A 387 0.67 -15.32 21.95
C PRO A 387 1.06 -16.68 21.35
N LEU A 388 1.88 -16.62 20.32
CA LEU A 388 2.50 -17.76 19.65
C LEU A 388 4.01 -17.74 19.93
N GLY A 389 4.55 -18.88 20.32
CA GLY A 389 5.97 -19.04 20.62
C GLY A 389 6.86 -19.04 19.37
N SER A 390 8.16 -19.23 19.60
CA SER A 390 9.15 -19.37 18.54
C SER A 390 8.87 -20.60 17.67
N ALA A 391 9.08 -20.46 16.36
CA ALA A 391 9.06 -21.59 15.44
C ALA A 391 9.96 -21.33 14.23
N SER A 392 10.24 -22.40 13.49
CA SER A 392 10.97 -22.36 12.22
C SER A 392 10.14 -23.00 11.13
N VAL A 393 10.09 -22.36 9.96
CA VAL A 393 9.34 -22.82 8.80
C VAL A 393 10.28 -23.00 7.62
N LEU A 394 10.04 -24.06 6.86
CA LEU A 394 10.72 -24.29 5.59
C LEU A 394 9.69 -24.34 4.47
N LEU A 395 9.73 -23.36 3.58
CA LEU A 395 8.79 -23.20 2.49
C LEU A 395 9.50 -23.34 1.13
N HIS A 396 8.74 -23.71 0.11
CA HIS A 396 9.18 -23.75 -1.27
C HIS A 396 8.12 -23.14 -2.17
N HIS A 397 8.52 -22.25 -3.05
CA HIS A 397 7.71 -21.62 -4.08
C HIS A 397 8.22 -22.04 -5.46
N ASP A 398 7.30 -22.40 -6.34
CA ASP A 398 7.53 -22.66 -7.76
C ASP A 398 6.27 -22.27 -8.57
N GLU A 399 6.16 -22.73 -9.81
CA GLU A 399 5.03 -22.48 -10.72
C GLU A 399 3.65 -22.90 -10.17
N VAL A 400 3.59 -23.82 -9.19
CA VAL A 400 2.33 -24.23 -8.54
C VAL A 400 1.94 -23.26 -7.42
N GLY A 401 2.93 -22.63 -6.80
CA GLY A 401 2.78 -21.73 -5.67
C GLY A 401 3.66 -22.11 -4.47
N LEU A 402 3.39 -21.49 -3.32
CA LEU A 402 4.16 -21.66 -2.09
C LEU A 402 3.63 -22.86 -1.28
N ARG A 403 4.52 -23.73 -0.80
CA ARG A 403 4.15 -24.86 0.06
C ARG A 403 5.10 -25.05 1.23
N LEU A 404 4.56 -25.57 2.33
CA LEU A 404 5.32 -26.05 3.47
C LEU A 404 6.02 -27.37 3.15
N LEU A 405 7.33 -27.42 3.39
CA LEU A 405 8.14 -28.61 3.14
C LEU A 405 8.17 -29.60 4.31
N ARG A 406 7.94 -29.10 5.54
CA ARG A 406 7.94 -29.91 6.76
C ARG A 406 6.90 -29.37 7.75
N PRO A 407 6.18 -30.22 8.48
CA PRO A 407 5.29 -29.78 9.55
C PRO A 407 6.00 -28.87 10.55
N VAL A 408 5.30 -27.84 11.03
CA VAL A 408 5.80 -26.91 12.05
C VAL A 408 4.88 -26.96 13.27
N VAL A 409 5.47 -26.96 14.47
CA VAL A 409 4.75 -26.89 15.74
C VAL A 409 5.09 -25.55 16.38
N VAL A 410 4.06 -24.73 16.59
CA VAL A 410 4.16 -23.38 17.15
C VAL A 410 3.56 -23.42 18.56
N PRO A 411 4.34 -23.14 19.63
CA PRO A 411 3.81 -23.12 20.99
C PRO A 411 2.66 -22.12 21.13
N LEU A 412 1.61 -22.49 21.87
CA LEU A 412 0.46 -21.65 22.16
C LEU A 412 0.08 -21.87 23.62
N LEU A 413 0.37 -20.89 24.47
CA LEU A 413 0.22 -20.99 25.93
C LEU A 413 0.94 -22.24 26.48
N ASP A 414 0.22 -23.20 27.06
CA ASP A 414 0.75 -24.48 27.57
C ASP A 414 0.64 -25.65 26.57
N GLY A 415 0.03 -25.40 25.40
CA GLY A 415 -0.09 -26.34 24.29
C GLY A 415 0.64 -25.86 23.04
N ALA A 416 0.10 -26.21 21.86
CA ALA A 416 0.68 -25.82 20.58
C ALA A 416 -0.32 -25.86 19.42
N VAL A 417 -0.02 -25.11 18.36
CA VAL A 417 -0.64 -25.26 17.04
C VAL A 417 0.35 -25.98 16.14
N ALA A 418 -0.01 -27.14 15.61
CA ALA A 418 0.79 -27.83 14.62
C ALA A 418 0.19 -27.64 13.23
N ILE A 419 0.99 -27.14 12.30
CA ILE A 419 0.66 -26.97 10.89
C ILE A 419 1.33 -28.12 10.15
N ASP A 420 0.52 -29.08 9.71
CA ASP A 420 0.96 -30.28 9.00
C ASP A 420 1.21 -30.03 7.51
N GLY A 421 0.45 -29.09 6.95
CA GLY A 421 0.53 -28.70 5.55
C GLY A 421 0.08 -27.26 5.37
N LEU A 422 0.72 -26.55 4.46
CA LEU A 422 0.31 -25.24 3.99
C LEU A 422 0.62 -25.17 2.49
N ALA A 423 -0.36 -24.74 1.70
CA ALA A 423 -0.21 -24.54 0.27
C ALA A 423 -0.95 -23.26 -0.11
N TRP A 424 -0.23 -22.30 -0.67
CA TRP A 424 -0.76 -21.10 -1.27
C TRP A 424 -0.66 -21.29 -2.78
N LEU A 425 -1.80 -21.58 -3.40
CA LEU A 425 -1.88 -21.98 -4.80
C LEU A 425 -2.06 -20.76 -5.69
N ASN A 426 -1.23 -20.69 -6.74
CA ASN A 426 -1.36 -19.70 -7.79
C ASN A 426 -1.92 -20.38 -9.04
N VAL A 427 -3.23 -20.27 -9.24
CA VAL A 427 -3.92 -20.85 -10.40
C VAL A 427 -4.26 -19.70 -11.36
N PRO A 428 -3.82 -19.76 -12.63
CA PRO A 428 -4.18 -18.75 -13.62
C PRO A 428 -5.69 -18.55 -13.69
N ASP A 429 -6.14 -17.30 -13.77
CA ASP A 429 -7.54 -16.89 -13.87
C ASP A 429 -8.46 -17.32 -12.70
N ALA A 430 -7.89 -17.77 -11.58
CA ALA A 430 -8.65 -18.10 -10.37
C ALA A 430 -8.23 -17.20 -9.20
N PRO A 431 -9.14 -16.93 -8.25
CA PRO A 431 -8.76 -16.22 -7.03
C PRO A 431 -7.71 -17.03 -6.28
N LEU A 432 -6.81 -16.27 -5.67
CA LEU A 432 -5.76 -16.77 -4.80
C LEU A 432 -6.35 -17.65 -3.68
N ARG A 433 -5.81 -18.85 -3.48
CA ARG A 433 -6.30 -19.81 -2.49
C ARG A 433 -5.19 -20.29 -1.57
N LEU A 434 -5.40 -20.13 -0.27
CA LEU A 434 -4.56 -20.70 0.78
C LEU A 434 -5.27 -21.92 1.39
N VAL A 435 -4.57 -23.05 1.44
CA VAL A 435 -5.01 -24.30 2.07
C VAL A 435 -4.07 -24.64 3.22
N VAL A 436 -4.62 -24.91 4.41
CA VAL A 436 -3.84 -25.23 5.61
C VAL A 436 -4.39 -26.48 6.28
N ASP A 437 -3.54 -27.47 6.52
CA ASP A 437 -3.81 -28.60 7.41
C ASP A 437 -3.22 -28.28 8.79
N ALA A 438 -4.08 -28.10 9.79
CA ALA A 438 -3.64 -27.73 11.13
C ALA A 438 -4.32 -28.56 12.22
N ARG A 439 -3.69 -28.62 13.39
CA ARG A 439 -4.28 -29.11 14.63
C ARG A 439 -3.89 -28.24 15.80
N ILE A 440 -4.78 -28.13 16.77
CA ILE A 440 -4.48 -27.54 18.09
C ILE A 440 -4.24 -28.72 19.03
N GLU A 441 -3.01 -28.83 19.52
CA GLU A 441 -2.68 -29.71 20.64
C GLU A 441 -3.36 -29.17 21.91
N PRO A 442 -3.73 -30.00 22.88
CA PRO A 442 -4.51 -29.56 24.04
C PRO A 442 -3.94 -28.30 24.69
N VAL A 443 -4.75 -27.25 24.75
CA VAL A 443 -4.46 -25.97 25.43
C VAL A 443 -5.37 -25.86 26.65
N ASP A 444 -4.84 -25.42 27.79
CA ASP A 444 -5.65 -25.13 28.97
C ASP A 444 -6.65 -24.00 28.70
N LEU A 445 -7.92 -24.30 28.89
CA LEU A 445 -9.01 -23.38 28.58
C LEU A 445 -9.01 -22.17 29.52
N GLY A 446 -8.50 -22.31 30.74
CA GLY A 446 -8.40 -21.24 31.73
C GLY A 446 -7.34 -20.21 31.34
N LEU A 447 -6.18 -20.66 30.86
CA LEU A 447 -5.16 -19.79 30.27
C LEU A 447 -5.69 -19.07 29.02
N LEU A 448 -6.36 -19.79 28.13
CA LEU A 448 -6.89 -19.23 26.89
C LEU A 448 -7.96 -18.15 27.15
N THR A 449 -8.93 -18.45 28.02
CA THR A 449 -10.01 -17.52 28.35
C THR A 449 -9.48 -16.29 29.09
N ARG A 450 -8.54 -16.47 30.03
CA ARG A 450 -7.86 -15.35 30.68
C ARG A 450 -7.14 -14.44 29.68
N GLN A 451 -6.42 -15.02 28.72
CA GLN A 451 -5.70 -14.27 27.68
C GLN A 451 -6.64 -13.43 26.82
N LEU A 452 -7.84 -13.95 26.53
CA LEU A 452 -8.85 -13.28 25.73
C LEU A 452 -9.77 -12.34 26.54
N GLY A 453 -9.51 -12.15 27.84
CA GLY A 453 -10.37 -11.36 28.73
C GLY A 453 -11.77 -11.96 28.94
N LEU A 454 -11.93 -13.26 28.71
CA LEU A 454 -13.16 -14.01 28.94
C LEU A 454 -13.19 -14.59 30.37
N ILE A 455 -14.36 -15.03 30.83
CA ILE A 455 -14.50 -15.73 32.11
C ILE A 455 -13.64 -17.00 32.08
N GLU A 456 -12.85 -17.21 33.12
CA GLU A 456 -11.96 -18.36 33.22
C GLU A 456 -12.77 -19.67 33.29
N PHE A 457 -12.62 -20.53 32.28
CA PHE A 457 -13.22 -21.85 32.25
C PHE A 457 -12.17 -22.94 32.49
N GLY A 458 -12.46 -23.88 33.39
CA GLY A 458 -11.64 -25.07 33.53
C GLY A 458 -11.89 -26.06 32.39
N GLY A 459 -10.82 -26.70 31.90
CA GLY A 459 -10.89 -27.69 30.84
C GLY A 459 -9.75 -27.56 29.83
N THR A 460 -9.89 -28.22 28.68
CA THR A 460 -8.89 -28.20 27.61
C THR A 460 -9.54 -28.03 26.24
N LEU A 461 -8.94 -27.22 25.38
CA LEU A 461 -9.35 -27.06 23.98
C LEU A 461 -8.38 -27.82 23.07
N ALA A 462 -8.92 -28.62 22.15
CA ALA A 462 -8.15 -29.26 21.10
C ALA A 462 -8.95 -29.28 19.78
N GLY A 463 -8.27 -29.45 18.66
CA GLY A 463 -8.97 -29.44 17.37
C GLY A 463 -8.13 -29.99 16.24
N ARG A 464 -8.80 -30.46 15.18
CA ARG A 464 -8.15 -30.84 13.93
C ARG A 464 -8.90 -30.21 12.77
N PHE A 465 -8.14 -29.57 11.89
CA PHE A 465 -8.60 -28.79 10.78
C PHE A 465 -7.87 -29.23 9.52
N PRO A 466 -8.23 -30.39 8.94
CA PRO A 466 -7.72 -30.74 7.62
C PRO A 466 -8.29 -29.76 6.60
N GLY A 467 -7.47 -29.20 5.72
CA GLY A 467 -7.89 -28.43 4.57
C GLY A 467 -8.64 -27.13 4.86
N VAL A 468 -8.24 -26.35 5.87
CA VAL A 468 -8.73 -24.96 6.07
C VAL A 468 -8.46 -24.16 4.80
N GLN A 469 -9.49 -23.48 4.26
CA GLN A 469 -9.39 -22.72 3.02
C GLN A 469 -9.59 -21.24 3.30
N PHE A 470 -8.67 -20.41 2.79
CA PHE A 470 -8.84 -18.96 2.74
C PHE A 470 -8.86 -18.50 1.28
N GLU A 471 -9.97 -17.87 0.90
CA GLU A 471 -10.24 -17.35 -0.45
C GLU A 471 -11.22 -16.18 -0.31
N GLN A 472 -10.94 -15.04 -0.97
CA GLN A 472 -11.84 -13.86 -0.97
C GLN A 472 -12.32 -13.42 0.43
N GLU A 473 -11.37 -13.23 1.36
CA GLU A 473 -11.65 -12.82 2.76
C GLU A 473 -12.50 -13.82 3.58
N ARG A 474 -12.68 -15.05 3.09
CA ARG A 474 -13.47 -16.10 3.74
C ARG A 474 -12.57 -17.25 4.15
N LEU A 475 -12.55 -17.53 5.45
CA LEU A 475 -11.85 -18.66 6.07
C LEU A 475 -12.86 -19.76 6.39
N ALA A 476 -12.76 -20.91 5.72
CA ALA A 476 -13.64 -22.05 5.90
C ALA A 476 -12.86 -23.25 6.47
N PHE A 477 -13.34 -23.82 7.57
CA PHE A 477 -12.68 -24.93 8.24
C PHE A 477 -13.40 -26.25 7.90
N THR A 478 -12.71 -27.16 7.23
CA THR A 478 -13.20 -28.53 7.00
C THR A 478 -12.78 -29.43 8.16
N GLY A 479 -13.38 -29.22 9.34
CA GLY A 479 -13.02 -29.94 10.55
C GLY A 479 -13.87 -29.48 11.72
N GLY A 480 -13.50 -29.93 12.91
CA GLY A 480 -14.19 -29.54 14.13
C GLY A 480 -13.24 -29.21 15.26
N ILE A 481 -13.71 -28.36 16.16
CA ILE A 481 -13.07 -28.05 17.44
C ILE A 481 -13.76 -28.88 18.50
N ASP A 482 -12.99 -29.64 19.28
CA ASP A 482 -13.48 -30.39 20.42
C ASP A 482 -12.94 -29.70 21.69
N VAL A 483 -13.84 -29.09 22.45
CA VAL A 483 -13.53 -28.42 23.71
C VAL A 483 -14.04 -29.29 24.86
N GLU A 484 -13.15 -29.70 25.75
CA GLU A 484 -13.53 -30.27 27.04
C GLU A 484 -13.69 -29.12 28.02
N ALA A 485 -14.91 -28.90 28.49
CA ALA A 485 -15.25 -27.84 29.41
C ALA A 485 -16.35 -28.30 30.35
N PHE A 486 -16.33 -27.84 31.60
CA PHE A 486 -17.33 -28.16 32.62
C PHE A 486 -17.55 -29.68 32.79
N SER A 487 -16.48 -30.48 32.81
CA SER A 487 -16.54 -31.95 32.88
C SER A 487 -17.38 -32.63 31.77
N GLY A 488 -17.61 -31.93 30.66
CA GLY A 488 -18.32 -32.43 29.48
C GLY A 488 -17.61 -32.01 28.19
N ARG A 489 -18.33 -32.08 27.05
CA ARG A 489 -17.75 -31.76 25.74
C ARG A 489 -18.59 -30.76 24.96
N ILE A 490 -17.93 -29.84 24.29
CA ILE A 490 -18.49 -28.91 23.32
C ILE A 490 -17.81 -29.17 21.99
N ARG A 491 -18.60 -29.37 20.94
CA ARG A 491 -18.11 -29.56 19.58
C ARG A 491 -18.57 -28.41 18.70
N ILE A 492 -17.64 -27.84 17.96
CA ILE A 492 -17.86 -26.78 16.98
C ILE A 492 -17.56 -27.39 15.60
N ASP A 493 -18.57 -27.44 14.73
CA ASP A 493 -18.44 -27.93 13.36
C ASP A 493 -18.84 -26.83 12.36
N ASP A 494 -18.48 -27.00 11.09
CA ASP A 494 -18.80 -26.09 9.97
C ASP A 494 -18.43 -24.62 10.24
N LEU A 495 -17.28 -24.40 10.89
CA LEU A 495 -16.80 -23.05 11.20
C LEU A 495 -16.42 -22.29 9.93
N VAL A 496 -16.94 -21.09 9.81
CA VAL A 496 -16.65 -20.15 8.73
C VAL A 496 -16.48 -18.76 9.33
N VAL A 497 -15.42 -18.06 8.94
CA VAL A 497 -15.17 -16.66 9.30
C VAL A 497 -15.06 -15.84 8.03
N GLU A 498 -15.78 -14.72 7.96
CA GLU A 498 -15.73 -13.76 6.86
C GLU A 498 -15.15 -12.43 7.34
N ARG A 499 -14.28 -11.81 6.53
CA ARG A 499 -13.57 -10.57 6.84
C ARG A 499 -12.88 -10.61 8.22
N PRO A 500 -12.02 -11.61 8.51
CA PRO A 500 -11.39 -11.77 9.83
C PRO A 500 -10.56 -10.56 10.28
N PHE A 501 -10.06 -9.75 9.34
CA PHE A 501 -9.27 -8.54 9.59
C PHE A 501 -10.02 -7.25 9.21
N GLY A 502 -11.29 -7.35 8.80
CA GLY A 502 -12.11 -6.21 8.42
C GLY A 502 -12.83 -5.58 9.61
N SER A 503 -13.45 -4.42 9.39
CA SER A 503 -14.17 -3.67 10.43
C SER A 503 -15.48 -4.30 10.91
N LEU A 504 -16.02 -5.27 10.14
CA LEU A 504 -17.26 -5.98 10.47
C LEU A 504 -17.12 -7.49 10.21
N PRO A 505 -16.41 -8.21 11.10
CA PRO A 505 -16.22 -9.65 10.96
C PRO A 505 -17.55 -10.39 11.17
N ALA A 506 -17.71 -11.50 10.46
CA ALA A 506 -18.85 -12.39 10.64
C ALA A 506 -18.38 -13.83 10.84
N LEU A 507 -19.10 -14.58 11.67
CA LEU A 507 -18.80 -15.99 11.96
C LEU A 507 -20.06 -16.82 11.81
N ALA A 508 -19.93 -17.99 11.19
CA ALA A 508 -20.97 -19.02 11.18
C ALA A 508 -20.42 -20.35 11.71
N ALA A 509 -21.23 -21.08 12.50
CA ALA A 509 -20.84 -22.37 13.06
C ALA A 509 -22.05 -23.22 13.48
N GLN A 510 -21.81 -24.50 13.73
CA GLN A 510 -22.71 -25.43 14.40
C GLN A 510 -22.12 -25.81 15.76
N LEU A 511 -22.89 -25.66 16.84
CA LEU A 511 -22.46 -26.04 18.19
C LEU A 511 -23.24 -27.24 18.70
N ARG A 512 -22.56 -28.18 19.37
CA ARG A 512 -23.18 -29.28 20.11
C ARG A 512 -22.53 -29.43 21.48
N PHE A 513 -23.36 -29.55 22.51
CA PHE A 513 -22.93 -29.70 23.90
C PHE A 513 -23.36 -31.08 24.41
N ASP A 514 -22.45 -31.81 25.06
CA ASP A 514 -22.68 -33.16 25.55
C ASP A 514 -22.31 -33.29 27.04
N ARG A 515 -23.33 -33.50 27.87
CA ARG A 515 -23.26 -33.77 29.31
C ARG A 515 -22.36 -32.81 30.11
N LEU A 516 -22.47 -31.51 29.84
CA LEU A 516 -21.83 -30.48 30.66
C LEU A 516 -22.34 -30.56 32.11
N ASP A 517 -21.44 -30.50 33.08
CA ASP A 517 -21.79 -30.47 34.50
C ASP A 517 -22.40 -29.11 34.85
N LEU A 518 -23.67 -29.13 35.28
CA LEU A 518 -24.40 -27.91 35.58
C LEU A 518 -23.88 -27.18 36.82
N LEU A 519 -23.25 -27.89 37.76
CA LEU A 519 -22.74 -27.27 38.98
C LEU A 519 -21.52 -26.42 38.64
N GLU A 520 -20.63 -26.94 37.79
CA GLU A 520 -19.48 -26.21 37.26
C GLU A 520 -19.94 -25.04 36.37
N LEU A 521 -20.85 -25.31 35.41
CA LEU A 521 -21.36 -24.29 34.50
C LEU A 521 -22.04 -23.14 35.26
N THR A 522 -22.99 -23.42 36.13
CA THR A 522 -23.72 -22.36 36.86
C THR A 522 -22.88 -21.67 37.93
N GLY A 523 -21.82 -22.33 38.41
CA GLY A 523 -20.82 -21.75 39.30
C GLY A 523 -19.97 -20.69 38.61
N ALA A 524 -19.53 -20.93 37.37
CA ALA A 524 -18.66 -20.01 36.62
C ALA A 524 -19.31 -18.65 36.32
N PHE A 525 -20.63 -18.59 36.19
CA PHE A 525 -21.37 -17.36 35.87
C PHE A 525 -22.12 -16.76 37.08
N ASN A 526 -21.78 -17.16 38.32
CA ASN A 526 -22.47 -16.73 39.55
C ASN A 526 -24.01 -16.92 39.52
N PHE A 527 -24.50 -17.80 38.65
CA PHE A 527 -25.93 -17.97 38.38
C PHE A 527 -26.69 -18.60 39.56
N GLY A 528 -25.96 -19.16 40.54
CA GLY A 528 -26.48 -19.93 41.65
C GLY A 528 -26.33 -21.43 41.40
N ARG A 529 -26.44 -22.24 42.46
CA ARG A 529 -26.19 -23.68 42.37
C ARG A 529 -27.28 -24.40 41.58
N MET A 530 -26.92 -25.14 40.55
CA MET A 530 -27.77 -26.11 39.86
C MET A 530 -27.00 -27.42 39.64
N GLU A 531 -27.49 -28.55 40.15
CA GLU A 531 -26.85 -29.86 40.01
C GLU A 531 -27.47 -30.63 38.83
N GLY A 532 -26.67 -31.36 38.05
CA GLY A 532 -27.16 -32.20 36.95
C GLY A 532 -26.19 -32.20 35.77
N GLN A 533 -26.62 -32.74 34.64
CA GLN A 533 -25.87 -32.68 33.39
C GLN A 533 -26.77 -32.12 32.28
N ALA A 534 -26.22 -31.26 31.45
CA ALA A 534 -26.92 -30.64 30.31
C ALA A 534 -26.29 -31.04 28.97
N SER A 535 -27.14 -31.31 27.98
CA SER A 535 -26.74 -31.43 26.58
C SER A 535 -27.59 -30.48 25.74
N GLY A 536 -27.15 -30.23 24.52
CA GLY A 536 -27.83 -29.31 23.64
C GLY A 536 -27.14 -29.09 22.31
N TRP A 537 -27.60 -28.08 21.60
CA TRP A 537 -27.01 -27.60 20.36
C TRP A 537 -27.31 -26.10 20.17
N ALA A 538 -26.54 -25.46 19.29
CA ALA A 538 -26.92 -24.22 18.64
C ALA A 538 -26.66 -24.39 17.15
N HIS A 539 -27.73 -24.56 16.38
CA HIS A 539 -27.64 -24.70 14.94
C HIS A 539 -27.69 -23.34 14.26
N ASP A 540 -27.04 -23.25 13.10
CA ASP A 540 -27.00 -22.07 12.24
C ASP A 540 -26.62 -20.79 13.01
N LEU A 541 -25.67 -20.93 13.94
CA LEU A 541 -25.16 -19.80 14.71
C LEU A 541 -24.53 -18.82 13.74
N ARG A 542 -24.95 -17.55 13.81
CA ARG A 542 -24.33 -16.44 13.10
C ARG A 542 -23.98 -15.35 14.08
N LEU A 543 -22.72 -14.95 14.07
CA LEU A 543 -22.22 -13.79 14.78
C LEU A 543 -21.92 -12.68 13.76
N LEU A 544 -22.25 -11.46 14.12
CA LEU A 544 -21.81 -10.24 13.43
C LEU A 544 -21.14 -9.36 14.48
N ASP A 545 -19.92 -8.92 14.22
CA ASP A 545 -19.11 -8.20 15.22
C ASP A 545 -19.05 -8.96 16.56
N TRP A 546 -18.80 -10.28 16.48
CA TRP A 546 -18.74 -11.21 17.60
C TRP A 546 -20.03 -11.33 18.44
N ARG A 547 -21.16 -10.78 17.98
CA ARG A 547 -22.46 -10.83 18.66
C ARG A 547 -23.45 -11.74 17.93
N PRO A 548 -24.18 -12.64 18.64
CA PRO A 548 -25.17 -13.51 18.00
C PRO A 548 -26.32 -12.72 17.38
N VAL A 549 -26.57 -12.96 16.09
CA VAL A 549 -27.68 -12.35 15.32
C VAL A 549 -28.67 -13.38 14.79
N ALA A 550 -28.27 -14.65 14.70
CA ALA A 550 -29.16 -15.77 14.38
C ALA A 550 -28.64 -17.07 15.02
N MET A 551 -29.56 -17.96 15.41
CA MET A 551 -29.29 -19.34 15.86
C MET A 551 -30.61 -20.09 16.12
N ASP A 552 -30.60 -21.42 16.07
CA ASP A 552 -31.61 -22.29 16.70
C ASP A 552 -30.92 -23.10 17.81
N ALA A 553 -31.01 -22.60 19.05
CA ALA A 553 -30.37 -23.18 20.21
C ALA A 553 -31.34 -23.94 21.10
N ARG A 554 -30.88 -25.07 21.66
CA ARG A 554 -31.60 -25.82 22.69
C ARG A 554 -30.63 -26.41 23.69
N MET A 555 -30.96 -26.31 24.98
CA MET A 555 -30.27 -26.97 26.07
C MET A 555 -31.28 -27.70 26.96
N PHE A 556 -30.94 -28.90 27.43
CA PHE A 556 -31.81 -29.72 28.27
C PHE A 556 -31.00 -30.61 29.21
N THR A 557 -31.60 -30.97 30.35
CA THR A 557 -30.98 -31.84 31.35
C THR A 557 -31.34 -33.31 31.17
N HIS A 558 -30.45 -34.20 31.57
CA HIS A 558 -30.71 -35.64 31.54
C HIS A 558 -31.38 -36.17 32.82
N GLU A 559 -32.38 -37.05 32.64
CA GLU A 559 -33.12 -37.67 33.74
C GLU A 559 -32.38 -38.82 34.43
N ASP A 560 -31.29 -39.32 33.85
CA ASP A 560 -30.42 -40.34 34.44
C ASP A 560 -29.32 -39.75 35.35
N ALA A 561 -29.12 -38.42 35.35
CA ALA A 561 -28.14 -37.75 36.20
C ALA A 561 -28.36 -38.04 37.71
N ARG A 562 -27.26 -38.28 38.45
CA ARG A 562 -27.30 -38.76 39.84
C ARG A 562 -27.99 -37.80 40.81
N ARG A 563 -27.75 -36.48 40.65
CA ARG A 563 -28.35 -35.41 41.46
C ARG A 563 -28.92 -34.35 40.52
N ARG A 564 -30.08 -33.80 40.90
CA ARG A 564 -30.78 -32.72 40.20
C ARG A 564 -31.48 -31.85 41.23
N ARG A 565 -30.84 -30.73 41.58
CA ARG A 565 -31.32 -29.74 42.55
C ARG A 565 -31.00 -28.34 42.05
N ILE A 566 -31.89 -27.38 42.29
CA ILE A 566 -31.71 -25.98 41.93
C ILE A 566 -31.84 -25.12 43.19
N SER A 567 -30.89 -24.22 43.42
CA SER A 567 -30.92 -23.30 44.56
C SER A 567 -31.92 -22.18 44.37
N GLN A 568 -32.35 -21.54 45.46
CA GLN A 568 -33.24 -20.38 45.38
C GLN A 568 -32.67 -19.26 44.50
N ARG A 569 -31.37 -18.94 44.64
CA ARG A 569 -30.70 -17.94 43.78
C ARG A 569 -30.83 -18.27 42.30
N ALA A 570 -30.61 -19.52 41.92
CA ALA A 570 -30.75 -19.96 40.53
C ALA A 570 -32.20 -19.90 40.03
N VAL A 571 -33.18 -20.17 40.90
CA VAL A 571 -34.60 -19.97 40.58
C VAL A 571 -34.91 -18.48 40.34
N ASP A 572 -34.41 -17.60 41.20
CA ASP A 572 -34.63 -16.15 41.11
C ASP A 572 -34.01 -15.60 39.81
N ASN A 573 -32.75 -15.98 39.52
CA ASN A 573 -32.05 -15.60 38.30
C ASN A 573 -32.77 -16.12 37.05
N LEU A 574 -33.17 -17.40 37.00
CA LEU A 574 -33.90 -17.96 35.86
C LEU A 574 -35.26 -17.30 35.65
N SER A 575 -35.93 -16.91 36.73
CA SER A 575 -37.21 -16.19 36.65
C SER A 575 -37.05 -14.76 36.12
N SER A 576 -35.90 -14.13 36.39
CA SER A 576 -35.58 -12.79 35.91
C SER A 576 -35.20 -12.73 34.42
N LEU A 577 -34.64 -13.81 33.86
CA LEU A 577 -34.28 -13.92 32.44
C LEU A 577 -35.48 -13.83 31.47
N GLY A 578 -36.71 -14.00 31.96
CA GLY A 578 -37.93 -13.77 31.16
C GLY A 578 -38.30 -12.29 30.99
N GLY A 579 -37.49 -11.35 31.51
CA GLY A 579 -37.84 -9.95 31.68
C GLY A 579 -38.96 -9.76 32.72
N ALA A 580 -39.32 -8.50 33.01
CA ALA A 580 -40.42 -8.18 33.93
C ALA A 580 -41.75 -8.82 33.44
N GLY A 581 -42.05 -10.03 33.97
CA GLY A 581 -43.28 -10.79 33.74
C GLY A 581 -43.25 -11.96 32.74
N GLY A 582 -42.08 -12.57 32.45
CA GLY A 582 -41.99 -13.67 31.46
C GLY A 582 -42.12 -15.11 31.98
N ALA A 583 -41.57 -15.39 33.17
CA ALA A 583 -41.63 -16.69 33.83
C ALA A 583 -42.27 -16.54 35.22
N ILE A 584 -43.18 -17.45 35.55
CA ILE A 584 -43.88 -17.48 36.85
C ILE A 584 -43.38 -18.69 37.61
N VAL A 585 -42.90 -18.47 38.83
CA VAL A 585 -42.58 -19.55 39.77
C VAL A 585 -43.88 -20.07 40.37
N SER A 586 -44.19 -21.33 40.10
CA SER A 586 -45.38 -22.01 40.62
C SER A 586 -44.96 -22.95 41.74
N GLY A 587 -45.32 -22.61 42.99
CA GLY A 587 -45.02 -23.41 44.18
C GLY A 587 -45.00 -22.59 45.47
N THR A 588 -45.19 -23.25 46.62
CA THR A 588 -45.08 -22.58 47.94
C THR A 588 -43.60 -22.48 48.32
N ILE A 589 -43.00 -21.31 48.13
CA ILE A 589 -41.63 -21.01 48.58
C ILE A 589 -41.66 -20.82 50.10
N LEU A 590 -41.46 -21.89 50.85
CA LEU A 590 -41.22 -21.78 52.29
C LEU A 590 -39.75 -21.39 52.50
N ARG A 591 -39.48 -20.34 53.29
CA ARG A 591 -38.12 -19.84 53.66
C ARG A 591 -37.22 -20.84 54.41
N VAL A 592 -37.60 -22.13 54.44
CA VAL A 592 -36.94 -23.20 55.19
C VAL A 592 -36.09 -24.09 54.26
N PHE A 593 -36.22 -23.97 52.93
CA PHE A 593 -35.51 -24.80 51.96
C PHE A 593 -34.53 -23.97 51.11
N ASP A 594 -33.27 -24.40 51.06
CA ASP A 594 -32.22 -23.72 50.28
C ASP A 594 -32.15 -24.20 48.81
N ASP A 595 -32.68 -25.40 48.53
CA ASP A 595 -32.70 -25.98 47.19
C ASP A 595 -33.90 -26.92 46.93
N PHE A 596 -34.25 -27.06 45.64
CA PHE A 596 -35.43 -27.77 45.17
C PHE A 596 -35.03 -28.87 44.17
N PRO A 597 -35.48 -30.12 44.36
CA PRO A 597 -35.24 -31.17 43.38
C PRO A 597 -36.12 -30.99 42.12
N TYR A 598 -35.54 -31.24 40.94
CA TYR A 598 -36.26 -31.15 39.66
C TYR A 598 -36.18 -32.45 38.83
N ARG A 599 -37.19 -32.70 38.01
CA ARG A 599 -37.28 -33.83 37.07
C ARG A 599 -36.44 -33.55 35.84
N ARG A 600 -36.74 -32.46 35.15
CA ARG A 600 -36.10 -32.02 33.91
C ARG A 600 -36.11 -30.49 33.83
N ALA A 601 -35.10 -29.93 33.19
CA ALA A 601 -34.96 -28.51 32.92
C ALA A 601 -34.37 -28.30 31.54
N GLY A 602 -34.66 -27.16 30.93
CA GLY A 602 -34.13 -26.81 29.61
C GLY A 602 -34.85 -25.65 28.97
N LEU A 603 -34.18 -25.09 27.97
CA LEU A 603 -34.55 -23.87 27.29
C LEU A 603 -34.20 -24.01 25.80
N ALA A 604 -35.06 -23.50 24.94
CA ALA A 604 -34.77 -23.33 23.52
C ALA A 604 -34.92 -21.86 23.13
N CYS A 605 -34.11 -21.41 22.18
CA CYS A 605 -34.14 -20.07 21.61
C CYS A 605 -33.91 -20.17 20.11
N ARG A 606 -34.91 -19.80 19.30
CA ARG A 606 -34.69 -19.52 17.88
C ARG A 606 -34.57 -18.01 17.70
N LEU A 607 -33.36 -17.54 17.44
CA LEU A 607 -33.03 -16.13 17.25
C LEU A 607 -33.15 -15.75 15.78
N SER A 608 -34.01 -14.77 15.50
CA SER A 608 -34.06 -14.07 14.22
C SER A 608 -34.52 -12.64 14.42
N ASN A 609 -33.96 -11.68 13.66
CA ASN A 609 -34.34 -10.27 13.72
C ASN A 609 -34.30 -9.69 15.16
N ASN A 610 -33.28 -10.03 15.95
CA ASN A 610 -33.14 -9.65 17.36
C ASN A 610 -34.25 -10.14 18.31
N ILE A 611 -35.10 -11.07 17.86
CA ILE A 611 -36.13 -11.69 18.67
C ILE A 611 -35.78 -13.16 18.89
N CYS A 612 -35.67 -13.54 20.16
CA CYS A 612 -35.53 -14.92 20.57
C CYS A 612 -36.91 -15.54 20.79
N HIS A 613 -37.25 -16.53 19.97
CA HIS A 613 -38.43 -17.38 20.16
C HIS A 613 -38.12 -18.45 21.22
N ILE A 614 -38.59 -18.24 22.45
CA ILE A 614 -38.31 -19.12 23.59
C ILE A 614 -39.31 -20.28 23.68
N ASP A 615 -38.79 -21.46 24.02
CA ASP A 615 -39.57 -22.64 24.42
C ASP A 615 -38.89 -23.41 25.57
N GLY A 616 -39.61 -24.35 26.17
CA GLY A 616 -39.16 -25.13 27.31
C GLY A 616 -38.94 -26.62 27.00
N VAL A 617 -38.80 -27.42 28.07
CA VAL A 617 -38.64 -28.88 27.98
C VAL A 617 -39.95 -29.65 27.76
N ALA A 618 -41.08 -29.04 28.08
CA ALA A 618 -42.41 -29.62 27.88
C ALA A 618 -43.49 -28.54 27.86
N PRO A 619 -44.62 -28.74 27.16
CA PRO A 619 -45.79 -27.86 27.29
C PRO A 619 -46.39 -27.96 28.70
N HIS A 620 -46.95 -26.85 29.18
CA HIS A 620 -47.65 -26.79 30.48
C HIS A 620 -49.18 -26.85 30.27
N ASP A 621 -49.88 -27.64 31.09
CA ASP A 621 -51.32 -27.95 30.91
C ASP A 621 -52.23 -26.70 30.96
N SER A 622 -51.86 -25.67 31.73
CA SER A 622 -52.59 -24.40 31.82
C SER A 622 -52.17 -23.36 30.77
N GLY A 623 -51.43 -23.77 29.73
CA GLY A 623 -50.76 -22.87 28.80
C GLY A 623 -49.33 -22.53 29.24
N GLY A 624 -48.48 -22.17 28.27
CA GLY A 624 -47.05 -21.94 28.48
C GLY A 624 -46.19 -23.19 28.31
N PHE A 625 -44.98 -23.15 28.85
CA PHE A 625 -44.00 -24.24 28.78
C PHE A 625 -43.16 -24.32 30.06
N TYR A 626 -42.77 -25.54 30.45
CA TYR A 626 -41.87 -25.77 31.57
C TYR A 626 -40.44 -25.42 31.18
N ILE A 627 -39.82 -24.47 31.89
CA ILE A 627 -38.37 -24.23 31.86
C ILE A 627 -37.70 -25.19 32.86
N VAL A 628 -38.30 -25.34 34.05
CA VAL A 628 -37.94 -26.34 35.07
C VAL A 628 -39.20 -27.03 35.53
N GLU A 629 -39.22 -28.35 35.45
CA GLU A 629 -40.28 -29.19 36.01
C GLU A 629 -39.77 -29.84 37.30
N GLY A 630 -40.37 -29.49 38.43
CA GLY A 630 -40.04 -29.98 39.76
C GLY A 630 -40.35 -31.46 39.97
N ARG A 631 -39.74 -32.08 40.99
CA ARG A 631 -40.06 -33.45 41.42
C ARG A 631 -40.18 -33.56 42.93
N GLY A 632 -41.04 -34.45 43.44
CA GLY A 632 -41.13 -34.73 44.87
C GLY A 632 -41.56 -33.51 45.71
N LEU A 633 -41.18 -33.49 46.99
CA LEU A 633 -41.42 -32.37 47.91
C LEU A 633 -40.08 -31.90 48.53
N PRO A 634 -39.82 -30.58 48.63
CA PRO A 634 -40.63 -29.48 48.08
C PRO A 634 -40.59 -29.43 46.54
N ARG A 635 -41.75 -29.24 45.90
CA ARG A 635 -41.87 -29.10 44.43
C ARG A 635 -41.82 -27.62 44.04
N LEU A 636 -41.05 -27.31 43.01
CA LEU A 636 -41.00 -26.00 42.39
C LEU A 636 -40.97 -26.15 40.87
N ASP A 637 -41.94 -25.53 40.20
CA ASP A 637 -42.04 -25.49 38.74
C ASP A 637 -41.75 -24.04 38.27
N ILE A 638 -40.97 -23.89 37.20
CA ILE A 638 -40.74 -22.60 36.54
C ILE A 638 -41.38 -22.65 35.16
N VAL A 639 -42.43 -21.85 34.98
CA VAL A 639 -43.29 -21.89 33.77
C VAL A 639 -43.17 -20.58 33.00
N GLY A 640 -42.69 -20.66 31.77
CA GLY A 640 -42.63 -19.54 30.83
C GLY A 640 -43.96 -19.37 30.09
N HIS A 641 -44.42 -18.11 29.98
CA HIS A 641 -45.66 -17.78 29.26
C HIS A 641 -45.40 -16.88 28.04
N ARG A 642 -44.29 -16.15 28.02
CA ARG A 642 -43.86 -15.34 26.87
C ARG A 642 -42.94 -16.14 25.97
N ARG A 643 -43.29 -16.20 24.68
CA ARG A 643 -42.49 -16.88 23.64
C ARG A 643 -41.56 -15.94 22.88
N LEU A 644 -41.74 -14.62 22.99
CA LEU A 644 -40.93 -13.63 22.27
C LEU A 644 -40.17 -12.79 23.27
N VAL A 645 -38.84 -12.76 23.15
CA VAL A 645 -37.95 -11.97 24.00
C VAL A 645 -37.01 -11.14 23.14
N ASP A 646 -36.83 -9.87 23.51
CA ASP A 646 -35.82 -8.98 22.93
C ASP A 646 -34.43 -9.49 23.29
N TRP A 647 -33.70 -9.98 22.29
CA TRP A 647 -32.39 -10.61 22.50
C TRP A 647 -31.34 -9.63 23.02
N PRO A 648 -31.18 -8.42 22.44
CA PRO A 648 -30.24 -7.43 22.97
C PRO A 648 -30.50 -7.08 24.44
N GLN A 649 -31.75 -6.98 24.86
CA GLN A 649 -32.10 -6.75 26.26
C GLN A 649 -31.70 -7.92 27.15
N LEU A 650 -31.96 -9.16 26.72
CA LEU A 650 -31.58 -10.37 27.45
C LEU A 650 -30.08 -10.47 27.65
N VAL A 651 -29.29 -10.21 26.59
CA VAL A 651 -27.82 -10.26 26.64
C VAL A 651 -27.28 -9.24 27.65
N ARG A 652 -27.74 -7.97 27.59
CA ARG A 652 -27.34 -6.93 28.57
C ARG A 652 -27.67 -7.32 30.01
N GLN A 653 -28.77 -8.03 30.23
CA GLN A 653 -29.14 -8.52 31.55
C GLN A 653 -28.20 -9.64 32.02
N LEU A 654 -27.86 -10.58 31.14
CA LEU A 654 -26.90 -11.64 31.44
C LEU A 654 -25.51 -11.09 31.76
N GLU A 655 -25.03 -10.11 30.99
CA GLU A 655 -23.76 -9.41 31.24
C GLU A 655 -23.75 -8.78 32.64
N SER A 656 -24.84 -8.11 33.04
CA SER A 656 -24.95 -7.49 34.38
C SER A 656 -25.00 -8.47 35.56
N MET A 657 -25.13 -9.78 35.31
CA MET A 657 -25.10 -10.81 36.35
C MET A 657 -23.72 -11.45 36.52
N ILE A 658 -22.81 -11.21 35.57
CA ILE A 658 -21.45 -11.75 35.55
C ILE A 658 -20.51 -10.84 36.36
N ASP A 659 -20.75 -9.53 36.33
CA ASP A 659 -20.15 -8.51 37.20
C ASP A 659 -20.68 -8.57 38.65
#